data_AF-A0A2N4WPW4-F1
#
_entry.id   AF-A0A2N4WPW4-F1
#
_cell.length_a   1.000
_cell.length_b   1.000
_cell.length_c   1.000
_cell.angle_alpha   90.00
_cell.angle_beta   90.00
_cell.angle_gamma   90.00
#
_symmetry.space_group_name_H-M   'P 1'
#
loop_
_entity.id
_entity.type
_entity.pdbx_description
1 polymer ?
#
loop_
_entity_poly.entity_id
_entity_poly.type
_entity_poly.pdbx_seq_one_letter_code
_entity_poly.pdbx_strand_id
1 'polypeptide(L)'
;MLGSRDTDRVAALRRAGSGNAIGNLLFADNAAGTSNVSVAALQAALSTGQSISFEASNDITLDSNLVVNNPSGAGGALSLRAGRSILLNASITTDDANLTLIANSGGSDLATVNIFRLAGDARITMAPDTSINAGAGTVSIALANGAGLTRQTSGDITLTSITAGTINVTNAGPTAGSDIILSSGAMLTASGVGRAIDIRAETGTFTNSAGTGALVLTGGGTYAVFSDAPATTLEGVTGYLKRYNVANATAFAALNPGSSFFAYRIAPVLTVTANSLSRNYGNANPTLTFGVTGFIDGDTAAGSLTGAPTLNTLAGATSNVGDYAIAAALGSLASAEGYQFSFTNGTLTVTARPITVTADALSRIYGNANPALTFTVGGQGLVNGDTLSGALATAANATSNVGTYAITQGTLAASANYDLSYTGADLTVTARPITVTADALSRIYGNANPALTFTVGGQGLVNGDTLSGALATAANATSNVGTYAITQGTLAASANYDLSYTGADLTVTARPITVTADDISKLFGEADPLLTFRVGGAGLVNGDLLSGLLVRDTGEAVGVYTIRQGTLGDPNYIIEFFPGIFTIDPVATSSTTPPELSTSVLENALQTFEALLGSGAADRDLDSPLMTGELNSAITTCQIALDGCASQLESKE
;
A
#
# COMPACT_ATOMS: atom_id res chain seq x y z
N MET A 1 -0.08 65.80 -67.99
CA MET A 1 -1.27 65.65 -68.85
C MET A 1 -2.22 64.66 -68.17
N LEU A 2 -3.53 64.79 -68.36
CA LEU A 2 -4.48 63.72 -68.00
C LEU A 2 -4.74 62.90 -69.27
N GLY A 3 -4.28 61.65 -69.31
CA GLY A 3 -4.43 60.77 -70.48
C GLY A 3 -5.46 59.67 -70.24
N SER A 4 -6.41 59.51 -71.18
CA SER A 4 -7.34 58.37 -71.25
C SER A 4 -6.96 57.51 -72.46
N ARG A 5 -6.74 56.20 -72.30
CA ARG A 5 -6.46 55.30 -73.44
C ARG A 5 -7.78 54.70 -73.92
N ASP A 6 -8.36 55.33 -74.95
CA ASP A 6 -9.70 55.01 -75.43
C ASP A 6 -9.61 54.07 -76.64
N THR A 7 -10.48 53.07 -76.67
CA THR A 7 -10.84 52.38 -77.91
C THR A 7 -12.34 52.56 -78.03
N ASP A 8 -12.69 53.56 -78.82
CA ASP A 8 -14.03 54.03 -79.21
C ASP A 8 -14.98 54.57 -78.11
N ARG A 9 -15.12 55.90 -78.19
CA ARG A 9 -16.19 56.76 -77.68
C ARG A 9 -16.24 57.04 -76.17
N VAL A 10 -15.66 58.22 -75.90
CA VAL A 10 -16.10 59.29 -75.00
C VAL A 10 -15.52 59.18 -73.59
N ALA A 11 -14.45 59.95 -73.37
CA ALA A 11 -14.31 60.70 -72.13
C ALA A 11 -15.52 61.62 -71.96
N ALA A 12 -16.58 61.12 -71.31
CA ALA A 12 -17.81 61.88 -71.12
C ALA A 12 -17.56 62.89 -70.01
N LEU A 13 -17.23 64.13 -70.37
CA LEU A 13 -17.32 65.24 -69.44
C LEU A 13 -18.80 65.48 -69.10
N ARG A 14 -19.36 64.71 -68.16
CA ARG A 14 -20.71 64.96 -67.64
C ARG A 14 -20.63 66.12 -66.66
N ARG A 15 -21.25 67.23 -67.06
CA ARG A 15 -21.41 68.43 -66.23
C ARG A 15 -22.63 68.27 -65.32
N ALA A 16 -22.45 68.53 -64.03
CA ALA A 16 -23.59 68.75 -63.13
C ALA A 16 -23.96 70.25 -63.16
N GLY A 17 -24.94 70.64 -63.98
CA GLY A 17 -25.52 71.99 -63.99
C GLY A 17 -25.52 72.71 -65.34
N SER A 18 -26.49 73.61 -65.54
CA SER A 18 -26.80 74.32 -66.79
C SER A 18 -26.00 75.61 -66.97
N GLY A 19 -25.08 75.68 -67.93
CA GLY A 19 -24.58 76.98 -68.43
C GLY A 19 -23.31 76.95 -69.29
N ASN A 20 -23.40 76.85 -70.63
CA ASN A 20 -22.34 76.94 -71.66
C ASN A 20 -21.03 76.14 -71.50
N ALA A 21 -20.61 75.50 -72.60
CA ALA A 21 -19.42 74.65 -72.70
C ALA A 21 -18.13 75.37 -72.25
N ILE A 22 -17.26 74.64 -71.55
CA ILE A 22 -15.88 75.08 -71.31
C ILE A 22 -15.15 74.97 -72.64
N GLY A 23 -15.01 76.08 -73.37
CA GLY A 23 -14.59 76.13 -74.78
C GLY A 23 -13.21 75.58 -75.12
N ASN A 24 -12.49 74.95 -74.18
CA ASN A 24 -11.14 74.40 -74.37
C ASN A 24 -10.96 72.95 -73.83
N LEU A 25 -12.01 72.30 -73.33
CA LEU A 25 -11.95 70.86 -72.98
C LEU A 25 -12.55 70.07 -74.16
N LEU A 26 -11.75 69.91 -75.22
CA LEU A 26 -12.15 69.17 -76.41
C LEU A 26 -12.39 67.69 -76.06
N PHE A 27 -13.58 67.21 -76.37
CA PHE A 27 -13.89 65.78 -76.48
C PHE A 27 -13.03 65.20 -77.60
N ALA A 28 -12.19 64.22 -77.30
CA ALA A 28 -11.45 63.48 -78.31
C ALA A 28 -12.03 62.06 -78.41
N ASP A 29 -12.75 61.79 -79.50
CA ASP A 29 -13.04 60.44 -79.98
C ASP A 29 -11.78 59.92 -80.67
N ASN A 30 -10.93 59.20 -79.94
CA ASN A 30 -9.77 58.53 -80.52
C ASN A 30 -9.92 57.02 -80.36
N ALA A 31 -10.48 56.38 -81.39
CA ALA A 31 -10.76 54.95 -81.48
C ALA A 31 -9.58 54.01 -81.18
N ALA A 32 -8.35 54.52 -81.17
CA ALA A 32 -7.13 53.71 -81.02
C ALA A 32 -6.00 54.42 -80.24
N GLY A 33 -6.29 55.45 -79.43
CA GLY A 33 -5.24 56.29 -78.86
C GLY A 33 -5.56 56.97 -77.54
N THR A 34 -4.62 57.82 -77.09
CA THR A 34 -4.75 58.54 -75.82
C THR A 34 -5.43 59.89 -76.02
N SER A 35 -6.54 60.13 -75.33
CA SER A 35 -7.18 61.44 -75.22
C SER A 35 -6.55 62.22 -74.07
N ASN A 36 -5.95 63.38 -74.37
CA ASN A 36 -5.25 64.20 -73.40
C ASN A 36 -6.06 65.44 -73.02
N VAL A 37 -6.19 65.68 -71.71
CA VAL A 37 -6.77 66.90 -71.16
C VAL A 37 -5.68 67.74 -70.51
N SER A 38 -5.67 69.05 -70.80
CA SER A 38 -4.78 70.00 -70.16
C SER A 38 -5.13 70.14 -68.68
N VAL A 39 -4.16 69.89 -67.79
CA VAL A 39 -4.33 70.06 -66.35
C VAL A 39 -4.61 71.52 -65.99
N ALA A 40 -4.08 72.49 -66.74
CA ALA A 40 -4.36 73.91 -66.53
C ALA A 40 -5.83 74.25 -66.81
N ALA A 41 -6.43 73.67 -67.87
CA ALA A 41 -7.85 73.87 -68.17
C ALA A 41 -8.76 73.21 -67.14
N LEU A 42 -8.38 72.01 -66.68
CA LEU A 42 -9.09 71.31 -65.61
C LEU A 42 -9.01 72.09 -64.29
N GLN A 43 -7.81 72.56 -63.92
CA GLN A 43 -7.59 73.38 -62.73
C GLN A 43 -8.42 74.65 -62.75
N ALA A 44 -8.44 75.38 -63.88
CA ALA A 44 -9.22 76.59 -64.02
C ALA A 44 -10.72 76.32 -63.79
N ALA A 45 -11.25 75.25 -64.35
CA ALA A 45 -12.66 74.88 -64.18
C ALA A 45 -13.01 74.49 -62.74
N LEU A 46 -12.20 73.64 -62.11
CA LEU A 46 -12.41 73.22 -60.72
C LEU A 46 -12.25 74.40 -59.74
N SER A 47 -11.35 75.35 -60.03
CA SER A 47 -11.13 76.53 -59.18
C SER A 47 -12.29 77.54 -59.22
N THR A 48 -13.21 77.43 -60.20
CA THR A 48 -14.48 78.18 -60.18
C THR A 48 -15.59 77.43 -59.43
N GLY A 49 -15.29 76.32 -58.75
CA GLY A 49 -16.28 75.48 -58.07
C GLY A 49 -17.04 74.52 -58.99
N GLN A 50 -16.67 74.37 -60.27
CA GLN A 50 -17.38 73.47 -61.18
C GLN A 50 -16.98 72.01 -60.96
N SER A 51 -17.96 71.14 -60.73
CA SER A 51 -17.72 69.70 -60.61
C SER A 51 -17.54 69.02 -61.97
N ILE A 52 -16.53 68.13 -62.05
CA ILE A 52 -16.12 67.45 -63.28
C ILE A 52 -16.03 65.95 -63.05
N SER A 53 -16.62 65.18 -63.98
CA SER A 53 -16.45 63.72 -64.07
C SER A 53 -15.70 63.38 -65.35
N PHE A 54 -14.67 62.55 -65.24
CA PHE A 54 -14.00 61.87 -66.34
C PHE A 54 -14.33 60.39 -66.31
N GLU A 55 -14.74 59.87 -67.45
CA GLU A 55 -15.02 58.46 -67.66
C GLU A 55 -14.05 57.92 -68.72
N ALA A 56 -13.51 56.71 -68.56
CA ALA A 56 -12.65 56.09 -69.55
C ALA A 56 -12.85 54.58 -69.60
N SER A 57 -12.73 54.01 -70.79
CA SER A 57 -12.91 52.59 -71.05
C SER A 57 -11.86 51.69 -70.41
N ASN A 58 -10.64 52.18 -70.34
CA ASN A 58 -9.50 51.45 -69.80
C ASN A 58 -8.92 52.20 -68.63
N ASP A 59 -7.93 53.06 -68.89
CA ASP A 59 -7.17 53.69 -67.82
C ASP A 59 -7.30 55.21 -67.86
N ILE A 60 -7.28 55.80 -66.67
CA ILE A 60 -7.07 57.24 -66.47
C ILE A 60 -5.71 57.43 -65.81
N THR A 61 -4.84 58.21 -66.44
CA THR A 61 -3.52 58.56 -65.88
C THR A 61 -3.42 60.05 -65.63
N LEU A 62 -2.92 60.45 -64.45
CA LEU A 62 -2.57 61.83 -64.10
C LEU A 62 -1.05 61.98 -64.00
N ASP A 63 -0.44 62.73 -64.92
CA ASP A 63 1.01 62.93 -64.98
C ASP A 63 1.48 64.34 -64.58
N SER A 64 0.60 65.20 -64.09
CA SER A 64 0.99 66.55 -63.66
C SER A 64 0.13 67.02 -62.49
N ASN A 65 0.73 67.76 -61.56
CA ASN A 65 0.05 68.20 -60.35
C ASN A 65 -1.21 69.01 -60.70
N LEU A 66 -2.33 68.65 -60.08
CA LEU A 66 -3.58 69.40 -60.15
C LEU A 66 -3.74 70.18 -58.85
N VAL A 67 -3.68 71.51 -58.92
CA VAL A 67 -3.77 72.38 -57.72
C VAL A 67 -4.97 73.29 -57.84
N VAL A 68 -6.14 72.84 -57.38
CA VAL A 68 -7.34 73.67 -57.29
C VAL A 68 -7.13 74.71 -56.18
N ASN A 69 -7.49 75.95 -56.46
CA ASN A 69 -7.43 77.04 -55.48
C ASN A 69 -8.62 77.96 -55.72
N ASN A 70 -9.71 77.70 -55.01
CA ASN A 70 -10.87 78.55 -54.99
C ASN A 70 -10.73 79.54 -53.82
N PRO A 71 -10.82 80.87 -54.06
CA PRO A 71 -10.69 81.87 -53.00
C PRO A 71 -11.62 81.70 -51.79
N SER A 72 -12.74 80.97 -51.95
CA SER A 72 -13.69 80.69 -50.87
C SER A 72 -13.52 79.34 -50.18
N GLY A 73 -12.50 78.54 -50.53
CA GLY A 73 -12.32 77.18 -50.01
C GLY A 73 -13.44 76.23 -50.47
N ALA A 74 -13.89 76.38 -51.71
CA ALA A 74 -15.00 75.60 -52.27
C ALA A 74 -14.67 75.17 -53.70
N GLY A 75 -13.61 74.37 -53.86
CA GLY A 75 -13.28 73.78 -55.15
C GLY A 75 -14.43 72.96 -55.74
N GLY A 76 -14.35 72.69 -57.05
CA GLY A 76 -15.26 71.77 -57.73
C GLY A 76 -14.93 70.31 -57.40
N ALA A 77 -15.94 69.45 -57.31
CA ALA A 77 -15.70 68.02 -57.09
C ALA A 77 -15.11 67.36 -58.34
N LEU A 78 -14.14 66.46 -58.17
CA LEU A 78 -13.53 65.70 -59.27
C LEU A 78 -13.89 64.21 -59.15
N SER A 79 -14.42 63.62 -60.21
CA SER A 79 -14.63 62.18 -60.32
C SER A 79 -13.82 61.61 -61.48
N LEU A 80 -13.01 60.58 -61.22
CA LEU A 80 -12.31 59.77 -62.22
C LEU A 80 -12.91 58.37 -62.20
N ARG A 81 -13.45 57.91 -63.32
CA ARG A 81 -14.14 56.62 -63.47
C ARG A 81 -13.53 55.83 -64.62
N ALA A 82 -12.84 54.74 -64.32
CA ALA A 82 -12.11 53.93 -65.29
C ALA A 82 -12.66 52.49 -65.36
N GLY A 83 -12.82 51.96 -66.57
CA GLY A 83 -13.21 50.57 -66.79
C GLY A 83 -12.11 49.56 -66.43
N ARG A 84 -10.85 49.99 -66.34
CA ARG A 84 -9.70 49.21 -65.87
C ARG A 84 -8.94 49.90 -64.74
N SER A 85 -8.01 50.83 -64.99
CA SER A 85 -7.12 51.35 -63.93
C SER A 85 -7.14 52.87 -63.75
N ILE A 86 -6.76 53.33 -62.56
CA ILE A 86 -6.43 54.74 -62.32
C ILE A 86 -4.98 54.81 -61.83
N LEU A 87 -4.16 55.60 -62.52
CA LEU A 87 -2.74 55.78 -62.20
C LEU A 87 -2.49 57.25 -61.87
N LEU A 88 -2.15 57.54 -60.63
CA LEU A 88 -1.82 58.88 -60.15
C LEU A 88 -0.30 59.02 -60.05
N ASN A 89 0.32 59.56 -61.08
CA ASN A 89 1.76 59.86 -61.12
C ASN A 89 2.09 61.29 -60.64
N ALA A 90 1.08 62.03 -60.19
CA ALA A 90 1.21 63.39 -59.69
C ALA A 90 0.16 63.69 -58.61
N SER A 91 0.37 64.77 -57.84
CA SER A 91 -0.47 65.13 -56.71
C SER A 91 -1.76 65.85 -57.11
N ILE A 92 -2.81 65.69 -56.30
CA ILE A 92 -4.11 66.36 -56.46
C ILE A 92 -4.38 67.20 -55.20
N THR A 93 -4.77 68.46 -55.39
CA THR A 93 -5.39 69.31 -54.37
C THR A 93 -6.74 69.78 -54.88
N THR A 94 -7.82 69.54 -54.13
CA THR A 94 -9.20 69.90 -54.54
C THR A 94 -9.78 71.08 -53.76
N ASP A 95 -9.06 71.63 -52.78
CA ASP A 95 -9.47 72.81 -52.00
C ASP A 95 -10.85 72.63 -51.35
N ASP A 96 -10.90 71.74 -50.35
CA ASP A 96 -12.08 71.33 -49.59
C ASP A 96 -13.20 70.61 -50.38
N ALA A 97 -12.98 70.31 -51.65
CA ALA A 97 -13.94 69.61 -52.50
C ALA A 97 -13.74 68.08 -52.53
N ASN A 98 -14.81 67.36 -52.89
CA ASN A 98 -14.78 65.89 -52.96
C ASN A 98 -13.93 65.37 -54.13
N LEU A 99 -13.19 64.29 -53.90
CA LEU A 99 -12.48 63.52 -54.91
C LEU A 99 -13.00 62.07 -54.93
N THR A 100 -13.40 61.60 -56.11
CA THR A 100 -13.92 60.24 -56.30
C THR A 100 -13.09 59.52 -57.36
N LEU A 101 -12.43 58.43 -57.00
CA LEU A 101 -11.69 57.54 -57.90
C LEU A 101 -12.40 56.19 -57.95
N ILE A 102 -12.91 55.79 -59.12
CA ILE A 102 -13.57 54.50 -59.30
C ILE A 102 -12.91 53.77 -60.46
N ALA A 103 -12.26 52.64 -60.20
CA ALA A 103 -11.70 51.76 -61.21
C ALA A 103 -12.46 50.43 -61.26
N ASN A 104 -12.23 49.63 -62.30
CA ASN A 104 -12.96 48.37 -62.54
C ASN A 104 -14.49 48.55 -62.59
N SER A 105 -14.98 49.72 -63.01
CA SER A 105 -16.43 50.00 -63.06
C SER A 105 -17.05 49.39 -64.32
N GLY A 106 -18.18 48.68 -64.18
CA GLY A 106 -18.96 48.11 -65.29
C GLY A 106 -20.46 48.37 -65.16
N GLY A 107 -21.24 47.91 -66.13
CA GLY A 107 -22.72 48.01 -66.10
C GLY A 107 -23.26 49.39 -66.52
N SER A 108 -24.38 49.83 -65.91
CA SER A 108 -25.10 51.07 -66.26
C SER A 108 -24.29 52.36 -66.14
N ASP A 109 -23.22 52.34 -65.36
CA ASP A 109 -22.31 53.47 -65.15
C ASP A 109 -21.37 53.70 -66.34
N LEU A 110 -21.15 52.67 -67.19
CA LEU A 110 -20.30 52.70 -68.39
C LEU A 110 -20.87 51.79 -69.52
N ALA A 111 -22.20 51.74 -69.68
CA ALA A 111 -22.92 50.67 -70.39
C ALA A 111 -22.51 50.42 -71.86
N THR A 112 -21.84 51.36 -72.52
CA THR A 112 -21.40 51.25 -73.92
C THR A 112 -19.97 50.71 -74.09
N VAL A 113 -19.26 50.40 -72.99
CA VAL A 113 -17.79 50.37 -72.96
C VAL A 113 -17.18 48.98 -72.74
N ASN A 114 -18.01 47.99 -72.41
CA ASN A 114 -17.57 46.68 -71.95
C ASN A 114 -16.71 45.88 -72.96
N ILE A 115 -16.95 46.00 -74.27
CA ILE A 115 -16.20 45.25 -75.29
C ILE A 115 -14.76 45.75 -75.50
N PHE A 116 -14.45 46.94 -74.97
CA PHE A 116 -13.19 47.66 -75.20
C PHE A 116 -12.23 47.62 -74.01
N ARG A 117 -12.62 46.94 -72.93
CA ARG A 117 -11.75 46.72 -71.80
C ARG A 117 -10.59 45.78 -72.19
N LEU A 118 -9.37 46.31 -72.12
CA LEU A 118 -8.12 45.59 -72.35
C LEU A 118 -7.86 44.53 -71.27
N ALA A 119 -7.04 43.54 -71.63
CA ALA A 119 -6.57 42.51 -70.71
C ALA A 119 -5.72 43.09 -69.57
N GLY A 120 -5.65 42.37 -68.45
CA GLY A 120 -4.88 42.76 -67.26
C GLY A 120 -5.78 43.19 -66.10
N ASP A 121 -5.17 43.18 -64.92
CA ASP A 121 -5.87 43.46 -63.67
C ASP A 121 -6.11 44.96 -63.51
N ALA A 122 -7.32 45.29 -63.06
CA ALA A 122 -7.67 46.65 -62.70
C ALA A 122 -6.95 47.04 -61.40
N ARG A 123 -6.39 48.24 -61.34
CA ARG A 123 -5.69 48.75 -60.14
C ARG A 123 -5.92 50.25 -59.95
N ILE A 124 -5.76 50.70 -58.71
CA ILE A 124 -5.61 52.13 -58.41
C ILE A 124 -4.25 52.31 -57.77
N THR A 125 -3.37 53.10 -58.39
CA THR A 125 -1.99 53.24 -57.91
C THR A 125 -1.61 54.71 -57.81
N MET A 126 -1.15 55.11 -56.63
CA MET A 126 -0.44 56.36 -56.41
C MET A 126 1.07 56.10 -56.52
N ALA A 127 1.76 56.86 -57.37
CA ALA A 127 3.21 56.78 -57.48
C ALA A 127 3.89 57.31 -56.20
N PRO A 128 5.15 56.93 -55.92
CA PRO A 128 5.91 57.51 -54.82
C PRO A 128 5.92 59.04 -54.85
N ASP A 129 5.97 59.66 -53.68
CA ASP A 129 6.00 61.12 -53.48
C ASP A 129 4.78 61.89 -54.02
N THR A 130 3.70 61.21 -54.40
CA THR A 130 2.41 61.83 -54.74
C THR A 130 1.51 61.95 -53.52
N SER A 131 0.56 62.89 -53.55
CA SER A 131 -0.40 63.09 -52.47
C SER A 131 -1.77 63.53 -52.98
N ILE A 132 -2.82 63.18 -52.25
CA ILE A 132 -4.16 63.76 -52.41
C ILE A 132 -4.42 64.69 -51.22
N ASN A 133 -4.84 65.92 -51.48
CA ASN A 133 -5.29 66.86 -50.46
C ASN A 133 -6.67 67.42 -50.81
N ALA A 134 -7.69 66.89 -50.14
CA ALA A 134 -9.06 67.33 -50.24
C ALA A 134 -9.51 68.23 -49.08
N GLY A 135 -8.60 68.63 -48.17
CA GLY A 135 -8.93 69.48 -47.02
C GLY A 135 -10.07 68.90 -46.18
N ALA A 136 -11.20 69.60 -46.07
CA ALA A 136 -12.43 69.15 -45.40
C ALA A 136 -13.33 68.25 -46.27
N GLY A 137 -13.04 68.10 -47.56
CA GLY A 137 -13.80 67.28 -48.51
C GLY A 137 -13.66 65.77 -48.26
N THR A 138 -14.44 64.97 -48.99
CA THR A 138 -14.37 63.51 -48.94
C THR A 138 -13.51 62.96 -50.07
N VAL A 139 -12.60 62.03 -49.75
CA VAL A 139 -11.88 61.20 -50.72
C VAL A 139 -12.51 59.82 -50.73
N SER A 140 -13.06 59.42 -51.87
CA SER A 140 -13.66 58.10 -52.09
C SER A 140 -12.89 57.36 -53.18
N ILE A 141 -12.24 56.26 -52.83
CA ILE A 141 -11.45 55.41 -53.73
C ILE A 141 -12.10 54.04 -53.77
N ALA A 142 -12.51 53.58 -54.95
CA ALA A 142 -13.17 52.30 -55.11
C ALA A 142 -12.58 51.52 -56.30
N LEU A 143 -12.04 50.35 -56.05
CA LEU A 143 -11.85 49.33 -57.08
C LEU A 143 -13.09 48.43 -57.03
N ALA A 144 -14.00 48.60 -57.99
CA ALA A 144 -15.27 47.88 -58.01
C ALA A 144 -15.07 46.39 -58.35
N ASN A 145 -16.12 45.59 -58.20
CA ASN A 145 -16.10 44.15 -58.49
C ASN A 145 -16.11 43.80 -60.00
N GLY A 146 -16.14 44.79 -60.89
CA GLY A 146 -16.23 44.56 -62.33
C GLY A 146 -17.59 44.03 -62.82
N ALA A 147 -18.65 44.12 -62.02
CA ALA A 147 -19.98 43.66 -62.43
C ALA A 147 -20.39 44.28 -63.78
N GLY A 148 -20.78 43.44 -64.74
CA GLY A 148 -21.10 43.88 -66.10
C GLY A 148 -19.89 44.08 -67.01
N LEU A 149 -18.67 43.77 -66.57
CA LEU A 149 -17.47 43.70 -67.43
C LEU A 149 -17.22 42.28 -67.98
N THR A 150 -16.63 42.20 -69.18
CA THR A 150 -16.16 40.96 -69.83
C THR A 150 -14.95 40.37 -69.12
N ARG A 151 -14.16 41.21 -68.46
CA ARG A 151 -13.02 40.84 -67.62
C ARG A 151 -13.15 41.57 -66.30
N GLN A 152 -13.19 40.83 -65.19
CA GLN A 152 -13.48 41.36 -63.85
C GLN A 152 -12.27 41.32 -62.93
N THR A 153 -11.09 40.91 -63.44
CA THR A 153 -9.90 40.75 -62.62
C THR A 153 -9.42 42.09 -62.06
N SER A 154 -8.98 42.05 -60.81
CA SER A 154 -8.54 43.17 -60.00
C SER A 154 -7.23 42.83 -59.29
N GLY A 155 -6.42 43.86 -59.06
CA GLY A 155 -5.27 43.80 -58.19
C GLY A 155 -5.40 44.82 -57.07
N ASP A 156 -4.27 45.40 -56.71
CA ASP A 156 -4.19 46.23 -55.51
C ASP A 156 -4.71 47.66 -55.71
N ILE A 157 -5.15 48.24 -54.60
CA ILE A 157 -5.14 49.68 -54.40
C ILE A 157 -3.86 50.03 -53.64
N THR A 158 -2.96 50.81 -54.25
CA THR A 158 -1.72 51.28 -53.62
C THR A 158 -1.80 52.77 -53.36
N LEU A 159 -1.69 53.16 -52.09
CA LEU A 159 -1.85 54.53 -51.62
C LEU A 159 -0.56 55.10 -51.04
N THR A 160 -0.42 56.42 -51.15
CA THR A 160 0.57 57.24 -50.44
C THR A 160 -0.18 58.18 -49.48
N SER A 161 0.18 59.47 -49.41
CA SER A 161 -0.42 60.41 -48.45
C SER A 161 -1.75 60.98 -48.94
N ILE A 162 -2.76 60.95 -48.08
CA ILE A 162 -4.11 61.48 -48.33
C ILE A 162 -4.50 62.37 -47.16
N THR A 163 -4.97 63.59 -47.43
CA THR A 163 -5.56 64.49 -46.43
C THR A 163 -7.00 64.80 -46.85
N ALA A 164 -7.96 64.56 -45.97
CA ALA A 164 -9.38 64.79 -46.25
C ALA A 164 -10.20 64.98 -44.95
N GLY A 165 -11.47 65.36 -45.06
CA GLY A 165 -12.43 65.22 -43.96
C GLY A 165 -12.74 63.75 -43.70
N THR A 166 -13.07 63.02 -44.77
CA THR A 166 -13.34 61.58 -44.72
C THR A 166 -12.58 60.88 -45.84
N ILE A 167 -12.01 59.72 -45.54
CA ILE A 167 -11.29 58.86 -46.48
C ILE A 167 -12.01 57.51 -46.53
N ASN A 168 -12.60 57.19 -47.68
CA ASN A 168 -13.23 55.89 -47.93
C ASN A 168 -12.42 55.16 -49.01
N VAL A 169 -11.93 53.96 -48.71
CA VAL A 169 -11.18 53.13 -49.65
C VAL A 169 -11.79 51.74 -49.67
N THR A 170 -12.28 51.30 -50.83
CA THR A 170 -12.87 49.97 -51.00
C THR A 170 -12.21 49.26 -52.16
N ASN A 171 -11.66 48.09 -51.91
CA ASN A 171 -11.32 47.12 -52.94
C ASN A 171 -12.34 45.97 -52.88
N ALA A 172 -13.35 46.05 -53.76
CA ALA A 172 -14.39 45.05 -53.94
C ALA A 172 -14.05 44.06 -55.06
N GLY A 173 -12.79 44.03 -55.48
CA GLY A 173 -12.29 43.14 -56.51
C GLY A 173 -12.62 41.67 -56.24
N PRO A 174 -13.04 40.87 -57.24
CA PRO A 174 -13.42 39.47 -57.01
C PRO A 174 -12.22 38.52 -56.93
N THR A 175 -11.03 38.94 -57.34
CA THR A 175 -9.82 38.11 -57.36
C THR A 175 -9.05 38.16 -56.03
N ALA A 176 -8.50 37.02 -55.61
CA ALA A 176 -7.56 36.98 -54.49
C ALA A 176 -6.34 37.87 -54.79
N GLY A 177 -5.83 38.58 -53.77
CA GLY A 177 -4.82 39.63 -53.98
C GLY A 177 -5.43 40.96 -54.44
N SER A 178 -6.71 41.20 -54.16
CA SER A 178 -7.33 42.53 -54.26
C SER A 178 -7.03 43.31 -52.97
N ASP A 179 -5.75 43.57 -52.73
CA ASP A 179 -5.29 44.14 -51.46
C ASP A 179 -5.45 45.67 -51.43
N ILE A 180 -5.31 46.23 -50.24
CA ILE A 180 -5.14 47.67 -50.03
C ILE A 180 -3.80 47.88 -49.33
N ILE A 181 -2.89 48.56 -50.01
CA ILE A 181 -1.51 48.72 -49.59
C ILE A 181 -1.24 50.19 -49.33
N LEU A 182 -0.85 50.52 -48.10
CA LEU A 182 -0.24 51.81 -47.78
C LEU A 182 1.26 51.69 -48.00
N SER A 183 1.78 52.49 -48.93
CA SER A 183 3.20 52.53 -49.27
C SER A 183 4.03 53.01 -48.07
N SER A 184 5.34 52.77 -48.10
CA SER A 184 6.23 53.33 -47.08
C SER A 184 6.12 54.86 -47.02
N GLY A 185 6.01 55.40 -45.81
CA GLY A 185 5.82 56.85 -45.58
C GLY A 185 4.41 57.38 -45.89
N ALA A 186 3.46 56.54 -46.31
CA ALA A 186 2.07 56.95 -46.52
C ALA A 186 1.43 57.47 -45.22
N MET A 187 0.64 58.53 -45.33
CA MET A 187 -0.10 59.11 -44.21
C MET A 187 -1.51 59.51 -44.64
N LEU A 188 -2.51 58.81 -44.10
CA LEU A 188 -3.93 59.09 -44.30
C LEU A 188 -4.41 59.93 -43.12
N THR A 189 -4.61 61.22 -43.35
CA THR A 189 -5.06 62.20 -42.34
C THR A 189 -6.52 62.56 -42.57
N ALA A 190 -7.36 62.27 -41.59
CA ALA A 190 -8.79 62.59 -41.62
C ALA A 190 -9.22 63.53 -40.49
N SER A 191 -9.94 64.60 -40.84
CA SER A 191 -10.45 65.62 -39.89
C SER A 191 -11.93 65.47 -39.53
N GLY A 192 -12.61 64.45 -40.06
CA GLY A 192 -14.01 64.16 -39.78
C GLY A 192 -14.26 63.46 -38.44
N VAL A 193 -15.54 63.30 -38.12
CA VAL A 193 -16.06 62.56 -36.97
C VAL A 193 -16.65 61.21 -37.39
N GLY A 194 -16.92 60.31 -36.44
CA GLY A 194 -17.39 58.96 -36.77
C GLY A 194 -16.30 58.14 -37.46
N ARG A 195 -16.64 57.28 -38.43
CA ARG A 195 -15.66 56.55 -39.24
C ARG A 195 -15.04 57.49 -40.29
N ALA A 196 -14.03 58.23 -39.88
CA ALA A 196 -13.37 59.23 -40.72
C ALA A 196 -12.38 58.58 -41.71
N ILE A 197 -11.84 57.41 -41.37
CA ILE A 197 -11.09 56.56 -42.31
C ILE A 197 -11.76 55.19 -42.36
N ASP A 198 -12.23 54.78 -43.53
CA ASP A 198 -12.91 53.51 -43.76
C ASP A 198 -12.21 52.77 -44.90
N ILE A 199 -11.52 51.67 -44.58
CA ILE A 199 -10.73 50.90 -45.53
C ILE A 199 -11.30 49.48 -45.61
N ARG A 200 -11.59 48.99 -46.82
CA ARG A 200 -12.26 47.70 -47.05
C ARG A 200 -11.59 46.90 -48.15
N ALA A 201 -10.75 45.93 -47.79
CA ALA A 201 -10.28 44.90 -48.70
C ALA A 201 -11.23 43.70 -48.61
N GLU A 202 -12.25 43.63 -49.47
CA GLU A 202 -13.36 42.67 -49.29
C GLU A 202 -12.97 41.21 -49.54
N THR A 203 -12.02 41.00 -50.45
CA THR A 203 -11.49 39.69 -50.85
C THR A 203 -9.96 39.59 -50.71
N GLY A 204 -9.34 40.66 -50.23
CA GLY A 204 -7.90 40.78 -50.04
C GLY A 204 -7.55 41.24 -48.63
N THR A 205 -6.32 41.68 -48.48
CA THR A 205 -5.73 42.06 -47.20
C THR A 205 -5.39 43.55 -47.15
N PHE A 206 -5.27 44.07 -45.94
CA PHE A 206 -4.70 45.38 -45.69
C PHE A 206 -3.22 45.25 -45.32
N THR A 207 -2.37 46.05 -45.98
CA THR A 207 -0.93 46.10 -45.71
C THR A 207 -0.48 47.53 -45.44
N ASN A 208 -0.13 47.82 -44.19
CA ASN A 208 0.45 49.09 -43.80
C ASN A 208 1.99 49.03 -43.78
N SER A 209 2.62 49.51 -44.86
CA SER A 209 4.08 49.62 -44.92
C SER A 209 4.62 50.97 -44.41
N ALA A 210 3.74 51.86 -43.93
CA ALA A 210 4.10 53.18 -43.41
C ALA A 210 4.37 53.21 -41.89
N GLY A 211 3.91 52.20 -41.16
CA GLY A 211 4.08 52.09 -39.71
C GLY A 211 3.03 52.86 -38.91
N THR A 212 3.34 53.19 -37.65
CA THR A 212 2.33 53.61 -36.65
C THR A 212 1.69 54.96 -36.93
N GLY A 213 2.32 55.80 -37.76
CA GLY A 213 1.81 57.11 -38.17
C GLY A 213 0.91 57.09 -39.42
N ALA A 214 0.57 55.91 -39.95
CA ALA A 214 -0.12 55.79 -41.23
C ALA A 214 -1.57 56.29 -41.22
N LEU A 215 -2.27 56.15 -40.09
CA LEU A 215 -3.68 56.51 -39.93
C LEU A 215 -3.79 57.61 -38.88
N VAL A 216 -4.05 58.84 -39.31
CA VAL A 216 -4.03 60.04 -38.46
C VAL A 216 -5.43 60.65 -38.40
N LEU A 217 -5.95 60.83 -37.18
CA LEU A 217 -7.29 61.37 -36.92
C LEU A 217 -7.14 62.71 -36.18
N THR A 218 -7.53 63.81 -36.82
CA THR A 218 -7.40 65.17 -36.25
C THR A 218 -8.72 65.75 -35.76
N GLY A 219 -9.86 65.16 -36.16
CA GLY A 219 -11.21 65.63 -35.84
C GLY A 219 -11.97 64.89 -34.75
N GLY A 220 -11.32 63.93 -34.06
CA GLY A 220 -11.98 63.09 -33.06
C GLY A 220 -12.82 61.94 -33.63
N GLY A 221 -12.67 61.61 -34.92
CA GLY A 221 -13.21 60.39 -35.52
C GLY A 221 -12.45 59.11 -35.12
N THR A 222 -12.79 58.01 -35.78
CA THR A 222 -12.17 56.69 -35.68
C THR A 222 -11.81 56.17 -37.08
N TYR A 223 -10.97 55.15 -37.13
CA TYR A 223 -10.75 54.38 -38.34
C TYR A 223 -11.34 52.97 -38.22
N ALA A 224 -11.75 52.41 -39.36
CA ALA A 224 -12.20 51.04 -39.45
C ALA A 224 -11.55 50.38 -40.66
N VAL A 225 -10.92 49.24 -40.45
CA VAL A 225 -10.27 48.46 -41.51
C VAL A 225 -10.92 47.08 -41.59
N PHE A 226 -11.37 46.69 -42.78
CA PHE A 226 -11.83 45.34 -43.08
C PHE A 226 -10.80 44.64 -43.96
N SER A 227 -10.38 43.46 -43.52
CA SER A 227 -9.38 42.63 -44.17
C SER A 227 -9.85 41.17 -44.16
N ASP A 228 -9.36 40.36 -45.09
CA ASP A 228 -9.77 38.96 -45.19
C ASP A 228 -9.29 38.13 -43.98
N ALA A 229 -7.99 37.98 -43.82
CA ALA A 229 -7.38 37.12 -42.82
C ALA A 229 -6.38 37.89 -41.95
N PRO A 230 -6.41 37.70 -40.62
CA PRO A 230 -5.50 38.39 -39.71
C PRO A 230 -4.03 38.01 -39.94
N ALA A 231 -3.75 36.72 -40.23
CA ALA A 231 -2.40 36.21 -40.41
C ALA A 231 -1.61 36.85 -41.57
N THR A 232 -2.29 37.43 -42.55
CA THR A 232 -1.69 38.07 -43.73
C THR A 232 -1.95 39.58 -43.75
N THR A 233 -2.56 40.13 -42.71
CA THR A 233 -2.79 41.57 -42.58
C THR A 233 -1.60 42.19 -41.86
N LEU A 234 -0.98 43.21 -42.46
CA LEU A 234 0.00 44.03 -41.77
C LEU A 234 -0.68 45.29 -41.26
N GLU A 235 -1.09 45.29 -39.99
CA GLU A 235 -1.86 46.39 -39.39
C GLU A 235 -0.99 47.65 -39.22
N GLY A 236 0.23 47.47 -38.67
CA GLY A 236 1.25 48.51 -38.55
C GLY A 236 0.87 49.69 -37.65
N VAL A 237 -0.25 49.65 -36.94
CA VAL A 237 -0.75 50.67 -36.01
C VAL A 237 -0.99 50.05 -34.62
N THR A 238 -1.43 50.84 -33.64
CA THR A 238 -1.76 50.37 -32.28
C THR A 238 -3.02 51.08 -31.75
N GLY A 239 -3.61 50.58 -30.66
CA GLY A 239 -4.72 51.28 -29.97
C GLY A 239 -6.10 51.08 -30.61
N TYR A 240 -6.33 49.94 -31.26
CA TYR A 240 -7.59 49.54 -31.87
C TYR A 240 -8.15 48.26 -31.25
N LEU A 241 -9.43 48.01 -31.49
CA LEU A 241 -10.10 46.76 -31.16
C LEU A 241 -10.05 45.80 -32.34
N LYS A 242 -10.04 44.49 -32.08
CA LYS A 242 -10.16 43.46 -33.12
C LYS A 242 -11.56 42.84 -33.15
N ARG A 243 -12.01 42.49 -34.34
CA ARG A 243 -13.29 41.81 -34.61
C ARG A 243 -13.08 40.73 -35.67
N TYR A 244 -12.96 39.50 -35.25
CA TYR A 244 -12.95 38.32 -36.09
C TYR A 244 -14.35 37.88 -36.48
N ASN A 245 -14.43 36.96 -37.44
CA ASN A 245 -15.69 36.34 -37.89
C ASN A 245 -16.70 37.34 -38.48
N VAL A 246 -16.22 38.37 -39.17
CA VAL A 246 -17.05 39.39 -39.80
C VAL A 246 -17.33 38.99 -41.25
N ALA A 247 -18.45 38.30 -41.47
CA ALA A 247 -18.70 37.52 -42.68
C ALA A 247 -18.54 38.27 -44.02
N ASN A 248 -18.85 39.56 -44.07
CA ASN A 248 -18.83 40.37 -45.30
C ASN A 248 -18.85 41.88 -45.00
N ALA A 249 -18.79 42.69 -46.05
CA ALA A 249 -18.84 44.15 -45.98
C ALA A 249 -20.12 44.69 -45.30
N THR A 250 -21.27 44.01 -45.44
CA THR A 250 -22.51 44.40 -44.75
C THR A 250 -22.40 44.21 -43.24
N ALA A 251 -21.87 43.07 -42.81
CA ALA A 251 -21.61 42.81 -41.38
C ALA A 251 -20.60 43.82 -40.82
N PHE A 252 -19.55 44.15 -41.58
CA PHE A 252 -18.58 45.16 -41.22
C PHE A 252 -19.16 46.57 -41.12
N ALA A 253 -20.07 46.95 -42.02
CA ALA A 253 -20.74 48.25 -41.98
C ALA A 253 -21.64 48.42 -40.74
N ALA A 254 -22.21 47.31 -40.24
CA ALA A 254 -23.03 47.30 -39.03
C ALA A 254 -22.21 47.38 -37.72
N LEU A 255 -20.88 47.18 -37.77
CA LEU A 255 -20.03 47.27 -36.59
C LEU A 255 -19.81 48.72 -36.17
N ASN A 256 -20.11 49.00 -34.91
CA ASN A 256 -19.75 50.24 -34.24
C ASN A 256 -19.27 49.96 -32.81
N PRO A 257 -18.00 49.57 -32.64
CA PRO A 257 -17.46 49.25 -31.32
C PRO A 257 -17.11 50.49 -30.49
N GLY A 258 -17.42 51.71 -30.97
CA GLY A 258 -17.16 52.96 -30.25
C GLY A 258 -15.70 53.42 -30.24
N SER A 259 -14.80 52.70 -30.93
CA SER A 259 -13.38 53.04 -31.08
C SER A 259 -12.89 52.61 -32.47
N SER A 260 -11.65 52.94 -32.80
CA SER A 260 -11.00 52.42 -34.00
C SER A 260 -10.87 50.90 -33.93
N PHE A 261 -11.06 50.20 -35.05
CA PHE A 261 -11.04 48.75 -35.06
C PHE A 261 -10.56 48.14 -36.38
N PHE A 262 -10.01 46.95 -36.26
CA PHE A 262 -9.76 46.04 -37.37
C PHE A 262 -10.78 44.90 -37.33
N ALA A 263 -11.36 44.60 -38.48
CA ALA A 263 -12.30 43.53 -38.67
C ALA A 263 -11.77 42.54 -39.70
N TYR A 264 -11.96 41.25 -39.41
CA TYR A 264 -11.46 40.14 -40.18
C TYR A 264 -12.60 39.23 -40.60
N ARG A 265 -12.58 38.81 -41.86
CA ARG A 265 -13.54 37.83 -42.37
C ARG A 265 -13.34 36.46 -41.73
N ILE A 266 -12.09 36.03 -41.63
CA ILE A 266 -11.73 34.72 -41.06
C ILE A 266 -11.71 34.79 -39.53
N ALA A 267 -12.25 33.73 -38.91
CA ALA A 267 -12.24 33.55 -37.47
C ALA A 267 -11.10 32.59 -37.06
N PRO A 268 -10.13 33.03 -36.24
CA PRO A 268 -9.20 32.11 -35.59
C PRO A 268 -9.95 31.21 -34.59
N VAL A 269 -9.40 30.01 -34.37
CA VAL A 269 -9.99 28.99 -33.48
C VAL A 269 -9.14 28.86 -32.23
N LEU A 270 -9.77 29.01 -31.06
CA LEU A 270 -9.18 28.71 -29.77
C LEU A 270 -9.44 27.25 -29.40
N THR A 271 -8.40 26.56 -28.93
CA THR A 271 -8.54 25.21 -28.38
C THR A 271 -8.61 25.28 -26.87
N VAL A 272 -9.76 24.87 -26.33
CA VAL A 272 -10.04 24.73 -24.90
C VAL A 272 -9.78 23.28 -24.50
N THR A 273 -8.82 23.05 -23.62
CA THR A 273 -8.43 21.70 -23.18
C THR A 273 -8.73 21.55 -21.70
N ALA A 274 -9.54 20.55 -21.32
CA ALA A 274 -9.68 20.19 -19.92
C ALA A 274 -8.38 19.54 -19.41
N ASN A 275 -7.91 19.97 -18.25
CA ASN A 275 -6.69 19.43 -17.66
C ASN A 275 -6.97 18.03 -17.10
N SER A 276 -6.04 17.11 -17.35
CA SER A 276 -6.07 15.79 -16.71
C SER A 276 -5.69 15.89 -15.24
N LEU A 277 -6.40 15.14 -14.40
CA LEU A 277 -6.27 15.16 -12.94
C LEU A 277 -6.30 13.74 -12.38
N SER A 278 -5.92 13.57 -11.12
CA SER A 278 -5.97 12.27 -10.45
C SER A 278 -6.46 12.37 -9.01
N ARG A 279 -7.00 11.27 -8.50
CA ARG A 279 -7.31 11.09 -7.07
C ARG A 279 -7.23 9.62 -6.67
N ASN A 280 -7.18 9.33 -5.38
CA ASN A 280 -7.37 7.97 -4.87
C ASN A 280 -8.85 7.59 -4.81
N TYR A 281 -9.12 6.28 -4.86
CA TYR A 281 -10.43 5.72 -4.62
C TYR A 281 -11.03 6.19 -3.28
N GLY A 282 -12.32 6.53 -3.30
CA GLY A 282 -13.06 7.08 -2.17
C GLY A 282 -12.86 8.58 -1.89
N ASN A 283 -11.86 9.23 -2.46
CA ASN A 283 -11.69 10.67 -2.30
C ASN A 283 -12.66 11.44 -3.22
N ALA A 284 -13.02 12.66 -2.82
CA ALA A 284 -13.79 13.57 -3.68
C ALA A 284 -13.01 13.94 -4.94
N ASN A 285 -13.74 14.28 -6.01
CA ASN A 285 -13.10 14.79 -7.23
C ASN A 285 -12.38 16.12 -6.95
N PRO A 286 -11.17 16.32 -7.47
CA PRO A 286 -10.54 17.63 -7.46
C PRO A 286 -11.36 18.63 -8.29
N THR A 287 -11.16 19.92 -8.05
CA THR A 287 -11.73 20.97 -8.89
C THR A 287 -11.21 20.83 -10.31
N LEU A 288 -12.13 20.66 -11.27
CA LEU A 288 -11.79 20.53 -12.69
C LEU A 288 -11.26 21.88 -13.21
N THR A 289 -10.21 21.83 -14.03
CA THR A 289 -9.55 23.02 -14.58
C THR A 289 -9.33 22.86 -16.09
N PHE A 290 -9.03 23.96 -16.78
CA PHE A 290 -8.80 23.96 -18.23
C PHE A 290 -7.70 24.95 -18.63
N GLY A 291 -7.16 24.78 -19.83
CA GLY A 291 -6.30 25.73 -20.52
C GLY A 291 -6.89 26.14 -21.87
N VAL A 292 -6.52 27.33 -22.36
CA VAL A 292 -6.91 27.83 -23.68
C VAL A 292 -5.68 28.23 -24.48
N THR A 293 -5.61 27.80 -25.73
CA THR A 293 -4.51 28.10 -26.68
C THR A 293 -5.06 28.54 -28.03
N GLY A 294 -4.22 29.10 -28.89
CA GLY A 294 -4.61 29.57 -30.23
C GLY A 294 -4.88 31.07 -30.35
N PHE A 295 -4.58 31.85 -29.30
CA PHE A 295 -4.59 33.32 -29.40
C PHE A 295 -3.55 33.78 -30.41
N ILE A 296 -3.90 34.78 -31.21
CA ILE A 296 -3.01 35.38 -32.21
C ILE A 296 -2.77 36.85 -31.87
N ASP A 297 -1.80 37.47 -32.54
CA ASP A 297 -1.60 38.92 -32.52
C ASP A 297 -1.50 39.55 -31.11
N GLY A 298 -0.92 38.80 -30.15
CA GLY A 298 -0.72 39.23 -28.76
C GLY A 298 -1.96 39.17 -27.86
N ASP A 299 -3.06 38.61 -28.35
CA ASP A 299 -4.30 38.47 -27.59
C ASP A 299 -4.12 37.55 -26.37
N THR A 300 -4.92 37.77 -25.33
CA THR A 300 -4.85 37.00 -24.07
C THR A 300 -6.24 36.59 -23.61
N ALA A 301 -6.33 35.52 -22.82
CA ALA A 301 -7.61 35.05 -22.29
C ALA A 301 -8.36 36.14 -21.50
N ALA A 302 -7.66 36.98 -20.73
CA ALA A 302 -8.27 38.03 -19.93
C ALA A 302 -8.89 39.16 -20.77
N GLY A 303 -8.32 39.45 -21.96
CA GLY A 303 -8.85 40.47 -22.87
C GLY A 303 -9.90 39.94 -23.84
N SER A 304 -9.76 38.68 -24.27
CA SER A 304 -10.52 38.14 -25.39
C SER A 304 -11.74 37.31 -24.98
N LEU A 305 -11.79 36.82 -23.73
CA LEU A 305 -12.77 35.84 -23.26
C LEU A 305 -13.57 36.33 -22.06
N THR A 306 -14.82 35.87 -22.00
CA THR A 306 -15.71 36.00 -20.84
C THR A 306 -16.38 34.67 -20.55
N GLY A 307 -16.88 34.49 -19.32
CA GLY A 307 -17.49 33.23 -18.90
C GLY A 307 -16.48 32.09 -18.75
N ALA A 308 -16.97 30.85 -18.76
CA ALA A 308 -16.15 29.66 -18.59
C ALA A 308 -16.74 28.46 -19.35
N PRO A 309 -15.89 27.51 -19.81
CA PRO A 309 -16.37 26.25 -20.34
C PRO A 309 -17.06 25.44 -19.25
N THR A 310 -17.97 24.56 -19.66
CA THR A 310 -18.48 23.51 -18.78
C THR A 310 -17.50 22.34 -18.78
N LEU A 311 -17.09 21.92 -17.58
CA LEU A 311 -16.27 20.73 -17.37
C LEU A 311 -17.09 19.73 -16.57
N ASN A 312 -17.23 18.50 -17.07
CA ASN A 312 -17.93 17.44 -16.36
C ASN A 312 -17.20 16.11 -16.44
N THR A 313 -17.43 15.26 -15.45
CA THR A 313 -17.00 13.86 -15.47
C THR A 313 -18.11 13.02 -14.86
N LEU A 314 -18.28 11.80 -15.36
CA LEU A 314 -19.23 10.83 -14.80
C LEU A 314 -18.69 10.16 -13.52
N ALA A 315 -17.40 10.32 -13.23
CA ALA A 315 -16.82 9.78 -12.01
C ALA A 315 -17.35 10.52 -10.78
N GLY A 316 -17.80 9.77 -9.77
CA GLY A 316 -18.11 10.27 -8.43
C GLY A 316 -17.15 9.68 -7.39
N ALA A 317 -17.28 10.06 -6.12
CA ALA A 317 -16.38 9.60 -5.05
C ALA A 317 -16.29 8.07 -4.93
N THR A 318 -17.35 7.35 -5.31
CA THR A 318 -17.46 5.88 -5.28
C THR A 318 -17.03 5.18 -6.57
N SER A 319 -16.65 5.93 -7.61
CA SER A 319 -16.16 5.34 -8.87
C SER A 319 -14.89 4.53 -8.62
N ASN A 320 -14.86 3.33 -9.19
CA ASN A 320 -13.75 2.39 -9.10
C ASN A 320 -12.46 2.96 -9.69
N VAL A 321 -11.35 2.28 -9.43
CA VAL A 321 -10.06 2.56 -10.08
C VAL A 321 -10.20 2.47 -11.60
N GLY A 322 -9.66 3.46 -12.30
CA GLY A 322 -9.75 3.58 -13.75
C GLY A 322 -9.69 5.02 -14.23
N ASP A 323 -9.76 5.18 -15.55
CA ASP A 323 -9.72 6.47 -16.23
C ASP A 323 -11.12 6.90 -16.66
N TYR A 324 -11.47 8.14 -16.35
CA TYR A 324 -12.76 8.73 -16.66
C TYR A 324 -12.58 10.03 -17.44
N ALA A 325 -13.34 10.21 -18.52
CA ALA A 325 -13.25 11.44 -19.30
C ALA A 325 -13.67 12.66 -18.47
N ILE A 326 -12.93 13.75 -18.63
CA ILE A 326 -13.35 15.10 -18.27
C ILE A 326 -13.78 15.78 -19.56
N ALA A 327 -15.09 15.82 -19.80
CA ALA A 327 -15.65 16.41 -21.01
C ALA A 327 -15.66 17.93 -20.90
N ALA A 328 -15.07 18.59 -21.91
CA ALA A 328 -15.13 20.03 -22.06
C ALA A 328 -16.20 20.42 -23.09
N ALA A 329 -17.00 21.42 -22.77
CA ALA A 329 -17.95 22.01 -23.69
C ALA A 329 -18.07 23.52 -23.48
N LEU A 330 -18.79 24.21 -24.38
CA LEU A 330 -18.82 25.67 -24.45
C LEU A 330 -19.23 26.36 -23.14
N GLY A 331 -20.23 25.83 -22.43
CA GLY A 331 -20.72 26.48 -21.22
C GLY A 331 -21.16 27.92 -21.46
N SER A 332 -20.65 28.85 -20.64
CA SER A 332 -20.85 30.29 -20.80
C SER A 332 -19.68 30.99 -21.49
N LEU A 333 -18.71 30.23 -22.00
CA LEU A 333 -17.53 30.79 -22.64
C LEU A 333 -17.94 31.55 -23.91
N ALA A 334 -17.51 32.79 -24.00
CA ALA A 334 -17.77 33.66 -25.14
C ALA A 334 -16.55 34.52 -25.46
N SER A 335 -16.37 34.86 -26.74
CA SER A 335 -15.35 35.80 -27.19
C SER A 335 -16.00 37.08 -27.72
N ALA A 336 -15.65 38.21 -27.12
CA ALA A 336 -16.10 39.53 -27.60
C ALA A 336 -15.42 39.93 -28.92
N GLU A 337 -14.30 39.30 -29.24
CA GLU A 337 -13.54 39.52 -30.47
C GLU A 337 -13.98 38.58 -31.59
N GLY A 338 -14.76 37.53 -31.32
CA GLY A 338 -15.31 36.65 -32.37
C GLY A 338 -14.48 35.40 -32.67
N TYR A 339 -13.60 34.97 -31.76
CA TYR A 339 -12.95 33.67 -31.85
C TYR A 339 -13.95 32.52 -31.90
N GLN A 340 -13.63 31.47 -32.66
CA GLN A 340 -14.32 30.18 -32.61
C GLN A 340 -13.68 29.28 -31.56
N PHE A 341 -14.42 28.26 -31.08
CA PHE A 341 -13.92 27.33 -30.06
C PHE A 341 -13.90 25.88 -30.55
N SER A 342 -12.83 25.18 -30.20
CA SER A 342 -12.73 23.73 -30.27
C SER A 342 -12.40 23.18 -28.89
N PHE A 343 -12.92 22.00 -28.54
CA PHE A 343 -12.81 21.41 -27.21
C PHE A 343 -12.05 20.09 -27.23
N THR A 344 -11.11 19.95 -26.31
CA THR A 344 -10.37 18.72 -26.07
C THR A 344 -10.62 18.24 -24.64
N ASN A 345 -11.01 16.98 -24.51
CA ASN A 345 -11.29 16.36 -23.22
C ASN A 345 -9.99 16.05 -22.47
N GLY A 346 -10.07 16.11 -21.14
CA GLY A 346 -9.03 15.61 -20.22
C GLY A 346 -9.41 14.26 -19.65
N THR A 347 -8.58 13.73 -18.75
CA THR A 347 -8.83 12.48 -18.05
C THR A 347 -8.73 12.67 -16.54
N LEU A 348 -9.72 12.17 -15.79
CA LEU A 348 -9.65 11.97 -14.35
C LEU A 348 -9.25 10.51 -14.08
N THR A 349 -8.04 10.31 -13.57
CA THR A 349 -7.53 8.99 -13.18
C THR A 349 -7.84 8.72 -11.71
N VAL A 350 -8.63 7.68 -11.44
CA VAL A 350 -8.85 7.17 -10.10
C VAL A 350 -7.83 6.06 -9.83
N THR A 351 -6.93 6.32 -8.89
CA THR A 351 -5.85 5.41 -8.47
C THR A 351 -6.27 4.60 -7.25
N ALA A 352 -5.65 3.44 -7.06
CA ALA A 352 -5.92 2.59 -5.90
C ALA A 352 -5.66 3.36 -4.58
N ARG A 353 -6.49 3.10 -3.58
CA ARG A 353 -6.35 3.69 -2.25
C ARG A 353 -5.34 2.86 -1.45
N PRO A 354 -4.23 3.45 -0.98
CA PRO A 354 -3.24 2.71 -0.20
C PRO A 354 -3.79 2.40 1.19
N ILE A 355 -3.77 1.11 1.56
CA ILE A 355 -4.14 0.62 2.88
C ILE A 355 -3.06 -0.30 3.43
N THR A 356 -3.01 -0.40 4.75
CA THR A 356 -2.13 -1.37 5.42
C THR A 356 -2.97 -2.37 6.20
N VAL A 357 -2.55 -3.62 6.23
CA VAL A 357 -3.10 -4.65 7.12
C VAL A 357 -1.99 -5.15 8.01
N THR A 358 -2.20 -5.09 9.32
CA THR A 358 -1.25 -5.58 10.33
C THR A 358 -1.90 -6.69 11.11
N ALA A 359 -1.33 -7.90 11.05
CA ALA A 359 -1.79 -9.01 11.88
C ALA A 359 -1.49 -8.75 13.36
N ASP A 360 -2.37 -9.22 14.24
CA ASP A 360 -2.14 -9.13 15.68
C ASP A 360 -1.23 -10.28 16.13
N ALA A 361 -0.27 -9.99 17.02
CA ALA A 361 0.52 -11.02 17.68
C ALA A 361 -0.37 -11.78 18.67
N LEU A 362 -0.33 -13.11 18.61
CA LEU A 362 -1.21 -13.97 19.39
C LEU A 362 -0.39 -15.04 20.13
N SER A 363 -1.00 -15.66 21.14
CA SER A 363 -0.37 -16.77 21.85
C SER A 363 -1.37 -17.85 22.24
N ARG A 364 -0.89 -19.08 22.35
CA ARG A 364 -1.65 -20.20 22.95
C ARG A 364 -0.74 -21.14 23.71
N ILE A 365 -1.34 -21.96 24.57
CA ILE A 365 -0.63 -23.04 25.27
C ILE A 365 -0.57 -24.29 24.37
N TYR A 366 0.53 -25.04 24.44
CA TYR A 366 0.68 -26.32 23.75
C TYR A 366 -0.51 -27.26 24.02
N GLY A 367 -1.01 -27.89 22.95
CA GLY A 367 -2.22 -28.72 22.94
C GLY A 367 -3.55 -27.96 22.84
N ASN A 368 -3.59 -26.64 23.01
CA ASN A 368 -4.82 -25.87 22.80
C ASN A 368 -4.98 -25.53 21.31
N ALA A 369 -6.22 -25.32 20.86
CA ALA A 369 -6.51 -24.86 19.51
C ALA A 369 -5.93 -23.45 19.24
N ASN A 370 -5.70 -23.13 17.96
CA ASN A 370 -5.31 -21.77 17.57
C ASN A 370 -6.44 -20.78 17.91
N PRO A 371 -6.10 -19.59 18.47
CA PRO A 371 -7.05 -18.49 18.53
C PRO A 371 -7.45 -18.06 17.11
N ALA A 372 -8.58 -17.37 16.99
CA ALA A 372 -8.93 -16.72 15.73
C ALA A 372 -7.84 -15.70 15.37
N LEU A 373 -7.33 -15.77 14.14
CA LEU A 373 -6.33 -14.82 13.66
C LEU A 373 -7.01 -13.48 13.36
N THR A 374 -6.54 -12.41 13.99
CA THR A 374 -7.10 -11.07 13.87
C THR A 374 -6.09 -10.10 13.25
N PHE A 375 -6.58 -8.97 12.76
CA PHE A 375 -5.77 -7.92 12.17
C PHE A 375 -6.43 -6.55 12.34
N THR A 376 -5.63 -5.52 12.15
CA THR A 376 -6.08 -4.13 12.06
C THR A 376 -5.82 -3.57 10.66
N VAL A 377 -6.71 -2.69 10.20
CA VAL A 377 -6.57 -1.97 8.93
C VAL A 377 -6.13 -0.53 9.21
N GLY A 378 -5.06 -0.09 8.56
CA GLY A 378 -4.50 1.26 8.66
C GLY A 378 -4.32 1.93 7.30
N GLY A 379 -3.31 2.78 7.19
CA GLY A 379 -3.08 3.61 6.00
C GLY A 379 -4.21 4.62 5.83
N GLN A 380 -4.79 4.71 4.64
CA GLN A 380 -5.95 5.55 4.40
C GLN A 380 -7.29 4.89 4.74
N GLY A 381 -7.28 3.65 5.24
CA GLY A 381 -8.48 2.90 5.65
C GLY A 381 -9.40 2.50 4.50
N LEU A 382 -10.33 1.59 4.81
CA LEU A 382 -11.44 1.22 3.91
C LEU A 382 -12.51 2.32 3.93
N VAL A 383 -13.18 2.48 2.80
CA VAL A 383 -14.20 3.51 2.57
C VAL A 383 -15.43 2.87 1.93
N ASN A 384 -16.54 3.61 1.83
CA ASN A 384 -17.77 3.17 1.15
C ASN A 384 -18.41 1.88 1.70
N GLY A 385 -18.06 1.46 2.92
CA GLY A 385 -18.53 0.21 3.51
C GLY A 385 -17.83 -1.04 2.96
N ASP A 386 -16.71 -0.87 2.25
CA ASP A 386 -15.93 -1.98 1.70
C ASP A 386 -15.33 -2.85 2.81
N THR A 387 -15.14 -4.13 2.49
CA THR A 387 -14.54 -5.12 3.38
C THR A 387 -13.42 -5.87 2.66
N LEU A 388 -12.47 -6.38 3.43
CA LEU A 388 -11.51 -7.38 2.93
C LEU A 388 -12.20 -8.74 2.83
N SER A 389 -11.70 -9.59 1.94
CA SER A 389 -12.15 -10.97 1.76
C SER A 389 -11.01 -11.94 2.06
N GLY A 390 -11.32 -13.21 2.31
CA GLY A 390 -10.31 -14.21 2.67
C GLY A 390 -9.94 -14.16 4.15
N ALA A 391 -8.82 -14.80 4.51
CA ALA A 391 -8.37 -14.91 5.89
C ALA A 391 -6.84 -14.98 5.99
N LEU A 392 -6.33 -14.55 7.15
CA LEU A 392 -4.94 -14.80 7.53
C LEU A 392 -4.67 -16.30 7.70
N ALA A 393 -3.40 -16.68 7.62
CA ALA A 393 -3.00 -18.07 7.76
C ALA A 393 -1.76 -18.21 8.66
N THR A 394 -1.67 -19.33 9.37
CA THR A 394 -0.47 -19.76 10.09
C THR A 394 -0.23 -21.23 9.82
N ALA A 395 1.04 -21.65 9.82
CA ALA A 395 1.41 -23.07 9.70
C ALA A 395 1.18 -23.86 11.00
N ALA A 396 0.97 -23.18 12.13
CA ALA A 396 0.68 -23.84 13.40
C ALA A 396 -0.68 -24.55 13.35
N ASN A 397 -0.73 -25.74 13.93
CA ASN A 397 -1.95 -26.51 14.21
C ASN A 397 -1.98 -26.92 15.70
N ALA A 398 -3.05 -27.59 16.15
CA ALA A 398 -3.23 -27.93 17.56
C ALA A 398 -2.08 -28.74 18.18
N THR A 399 -1.33 -29.51 17.37
CA THR A 399 -0.21 -30.35 17.80
C THR A 399 1.16 -29.71 17.57
N SER A 400 1.22 -28.49 17.08
CA SER A 400 2.48 -27.77 16.88
C SER A 400 3.17 -27.51 18.22
N ASN A 401 4.47 -27.82 18.27
CA ASN A 401 5.34 -27.70 19.43
C ASN A 401 5.46 -26.25 19.95
N VAL A 402 6.06 -26.09 21.13
CA VAL A 402 6.44 -24.77 21.65
C VAL A 402 7.39 -24.06 20.69
N GLY A 403 7.09 -22.80 20.40
CA GLY A 403 7.83 -21.99 19.42
C GLY A 403 7.00 -20.84 18.87
N THR A 404 7.56 -20.10 17.93
CA THR A 404 6.90 -19.00 17.22
C THR A 404 6.54 -19.41 15.79
N TYR A 405 5.32 -19.09 15.39
CA TYR A 405 4.79 -19.42 14.08
C TYR A 405 4.27 -18.16 13.41
N ALA A 406 4.79 -17.83 12.22
CA ALA A 406 4.35 -16.66 11.49
C ALA A 406 2.85 -16.70 11.20
N ILE A 407 2.20 -15.57 11.41
CA ILE A 407 0.89 -15.22 10.87
C ILE A 407 1.15 -14.48 9.56
N THR A 408 0.72 -15.09 8.48
CA THR A 408 0.90 -14.62 7.10
C THR A 408 -0.43 -14.13 6.54
N GLN A 409 -0.37 -13.37 5.44
CA GLN A 409 -1.56 -12.82 4.78
C GLN A 409 -2.58 -13.90 4.39
N GLY A 410 -2.12 -15.11 4.09
CA GLY A 410 -3.00 -16.20 3.64
C GLY A 410 -3.74 -15.83 2.36
N THR A 411 -5.07 -15.92 2.41
CA THR A 411 -5.96 -15.56 1.29
C THR A 411 -6.57 -14.16 1.44
N LEU A 412 -6.18 -13.42 2.48
CA LEU A 412 -6.71 -12.10 2.74
C LEU A 412 -6.39 -11.15 1.57
N ALA A 413 -7.43 -10.57 0.97
CA ALA A 413 -7.30 -9.72 -0.20
C ALA A 413 -8.27 -8.53 -0.15
N ALA A 414 -7.82 -7.41 -0.71
CA ALA A 414 -8.67 -6.26 -1.02
C ALA A 414 -9.13 -6.32 -2.49
N SER A 415 -10.16 -5.56 -2.83
CA SER A 415 -10.53 -5.37 -4.24
C SER A 415 -9.46 -4.56 -4.98
N ALA A 416 -9.54 -4.52 -6.32
CA ALA A 416 -8.63 -3.74 -7.16
C ALA A 416 -8.66 -2.22 -6.88
N ASN A 417 -9.62 -1.75 -6.09
CA ASN A 417 -9.71 -0.35 -5.65
C ASN A 417 -8.70 0.03 -4.57
N TYR A 418 -8.03 -0.97 -3.97
CA TYR A 418 -7.09 -0.78 -2.88
C TYR A 418 -5.73 -1.36 -3.23
N ASP A 419 -4.70 -0.63 -2.84
CA ASP A 419 -3.33 -1.12 -2.84
C ASP A 419 -3.00 -1.56 -1.42
N LEU A 420 -3.03 -2.89 -1.20
CA LEU A 420 -2.88 -3.49 0.12
C LEU A 420 -1.42 -3.84 0.40
N SER A 421 -0.89 -3.25 1.47
CA SER A 421 0.40 -3.64 2.04
C SER A 421 0.18 -4.44 3.33
N TYR A 422 0.77 -5.64 3.42
CA TYR A 422 0.59 -6.54 4.55
C TYR A 422 1.83 -6.59 5.45
N THR A 423 1.61 -6.49 6.76
CA THR A 423 2.61 -6.70 7.82
C THR A 423 2.21 -7.88 8.68
N GLY A 424 3.05 -8.91 8.72
CA GLY A 424 2.84 -10.12 9.51
C GLY A 424 3.11 -9.94 11.01
N ALA A 425 2.71 -10.93 11.79
CA ALA A 425 2.97 -11.04 13.23
C ALA A 425 3.20 -12.51 13.60
N ASP A 426 3.44 -12.83 14.87
CA ASP A 426 3.69 -14.20 15.31
C ASP A 426 2.56 -14.75 16.20
N LEU A 427 2.25 -16.04 16.01
CA LEU A 427 1.55 -16.88 16.96
C LEU A 427 2.59 -17.62 17.81
N THR A 428 2.66 -17.29 19.09
CA THR A 428 3.56 -17.94 20.05
C THR A 428 2.87 -19.11 20.75
N VAL A 429 3.45 -20.30 20.66
CA VAL A 429 3.01 -21.48 21.41
C VAL A 429 3.88 -21.61 22.66
N THR A 430 3.28 -21.48 23.85
CA THR A 430 3.96 -21.59 25.13
C THR A 430 3.83 -22.98 25.74
N ALA A 431 4.78 -23.35 26.60
CA ALA A 431 4.77 -24.64 27.26
C ALA A 431 3.50 -24.84 28.11
N ARG A 432 3.02 -26.08 28.16
CA ARG A 432 1.85 -26.47 28.94
C ARG A 432 2.27 -26.73 30.39
N PRO A 433 1.73 -26.00 31.38
CA PRO A 433 2.09 -26.21 32.77
C PRO A 433 1.49 -27.53 33.28
N ILE A 434 2.34 -28.41 33.78
CA ILE A 434 1.95 -29.68 34.41
C ILE A 434 2.59 -29.79 35.79
N THR A 435 1.94 -30.55 36.68
CA THR A 435 2.51 -30.90 37.98
C THR A 435 2.72 -32.40 38.05
N VAL A 436 3.82 -32.83 38.65
CA VAL A 436 4.05 -34.23 38.99
C VAL A 436 4.20 -34.34 40.50
N THR A 437 3.36 -35.18 41.11
CA THR A 437 3.39 -35.44 42.55
C THR A 437 3.75 -36.90 42.77
N ALA A 438 4.86 -37.15 43.46
CA ALA A 438 5.21 -38.51 43.85
C ALA A 438 4.21 -39.06 44.88
N ASP A 439 3.92 -40.35 44.82
CA ASP A 439 3.07 -40.99 45.83
C ASP A 439 3.89 -41.30 47.08
N ALA A 440 3.33 -41.03 48.26
CA ALA A 440 3.94 -41.48 49.51
C ALA A 440 3.82 -43.01 49.61
N LEU A 441 4.95 -43.67 49.87
CA LEU A 441 5.04 -45.12 49.88
C LEU A 441 5.63 -45.60 51.20
N SER A 442 5.46 -46.89 51.49
CA SER A 442 6.12 -47.51 52.64
C SER A 442 6.59 -48.92 52.34
N ARG A 443 7.59 -49.37 53.08
CA ARG A 443 8.04 -50.76 53.10
C ARG A 443 8.49 -51.16 54.49
N ILE A 444 8.51 -52.46 54.74
CA ILE A 444 9.09 -53.02 55.98
C ILE A 444 10.61 -53.13 55.82
N TYR A 445 11.35 -52.87 56.89
CA TYR A 445 12.81 -53.04 56.93
C TYR A 445 13.23 -54.44 56.45
N GLY A 446 14.27 -54.49 55.60
CA GLY A 446 14.72 -55.70 54.91
C GLY A 446 13.97 -56.08 53.64
N ASN A 447 12.82 -55.48 53.33
CA ASN A 447 12.13 -55.68 52.04
C ASN A 447 12.70 -54.74 50.96
N ALA A 448 12.58 -55.13 49.69
CA ALA A 448 12.93 -54.26 48.56
C ALA A 448 12.03 -53.01 48.49
N ASN A 449 12.51 -51.94 47.86
CA ASN A 449 11.69 -50.77 47.60
C ASN A 449 10.51 -51.12 46.69
N PRO A 450 9.30 -50.61 46.97
CA PRO A 450 8.21 -50.65 46.01
C PRO A 450 8.58 -49.84 44.76
N ALA A 451 7.90 -50.10 43.64
CA ALA A 451 8.01 -49.24 42.48
C ALA A 451 7.55 -47.82 42.85
N LEU A 452 8.39 -46.83 42.56
CA LEU A 452 8.07 -45.43 42.82
C LEU A 452 7.02 -44.97 41.80
N THR A 453 5.87 -44.52 42.28
CA THR A 453 4.75 -44.06 41.45
C THR A 453 4.51 -42.56 41.63
N PHE A 454 3.79 -41.97 40.68
CA PHE A 454 3.41 -40.57 40.71
C PHE A 454 2.07 -40.34 40.02
N THR A 455 1.49 -39.18 40.29
CA THR A 455 0.33 -38.67 39.59
C THR A 455 0.69 -37.40 38.81
N VAL A 456 0.07 -37.23 37.63
CA VAL A 456 0.21 -36.02 36.81
C VAL A 456 -1.03 -35.16 36.99
N GLY A 457 -0.82 -33.89 37.35
CA GLY A 457 -1.85 -32.87 37.53
C GLY A 457 -1.62 -31.63 36.67
N GLY A 458 -2.07 -30.47 37.15
CA GLY A 458 -2.06 -29.22 36.39
C GLY A 458 -2.99 -29.31 35.18
N GLN A 459 -2.51 -28.91 34.00
CA GLN A 459 -3.29 -29.01 32.76
C GLN A 459 -3.21 -30.41 32.10
N GLY A 460 -2.49 -31.36 32.70
CA GLY A 460 -2.31 -32.72 32.19
C GLY A 460 -1.51 -32.83 30.89
N LEU A 461 -1.11 -34.07 30.55
CA LEU A 461 -0.52 -34.40 29.26
C LEU A 461 -1.59 -34.45 28.16
N VAL A 462 -1.20 -34.10 26.95
CA VAL A 462 -2.07 -34.05 25.77
C VAL A 462 -1.41 -34.76 24.60
N ASN A 463 -2.13 -34.96 23.50
CA ASN A 463 -1.60 -35.53 22.25
C ASN A 463 -0.98 -36.94 22.38
N GLY A 464 -1.29 -37.67 23.47
CA GLY A 464 -0.69 -38.98 23.75
C GLY A 464 0.75 -38.90 24.27
N ASP A 465 1.21 -37.72 24.69
CA ASP A 465 2.54 -37.52 25.23
C ASP A 465 2.72 -38.27 26.57
N THR A 466 3.96 -38.67 26.84
CA THR A 466 4.36 -39.37 28.07
C THR A 466 5.58 -38.71 28.70
N LEU A 467 5.74 -38.88 30.02
CA LEU A 467 6.98 -38.52 30.69
C LEU A 467 8.04 -39.61 30.45
N SER A 468 9.31 -39.22 30.50
CA SER A 468 10.46 -40.12 30.36
C SER A 468 11.30 -40.11 31.64
N GLY A 469 12.10 -41.16 31.86
CA GLY A 469 12.92 -41.29 33.07
C GLY A 469 12.14 -41.87 34.25
N ALA A 470 12.68 -41.73 35.46
CA ALA A 470 12.11 -42.29 36.68
C ALA A 470 12.40 -41.44 37.91
N LEU A 471 11.50 -41.52 38.89
CA LEU A 471 11.73 -41.01 40.24
C LEU A 471 12.88 -41.74 40.91
N ALA A 472 13.49 -41.11 41.92
CA ALA A 472 14.60 -41.66 42.66
C ALA A 472 14.43 -41.50 44.17
N THR A 473 14.94 -42.46 44.93
CA THR A 473 15.10 -42.35 46.39
C THR A 473 16.50 -42.83 46.77
N ALA A 474 17.06 -42.27 47.85
CA ALA A 474 18.33 -42.71 48.40
C ALA A 474 18.20 -44.03 49.20
N ALA A 475 16.98 -44.45 49.55
CA ALA A 475 16.75 -45.71 50.24
C ALA A 475 17.13 -46.90 49.35
N ASN A 476 17.79 -47.90 49.92
CA ASN A 476 18.06 -49.21 49.32
C ASN A 476 17.54 -50.31 50.25
N ALA A 477 17.67 -51.59 49.86
CA ALA A 477 17.09 -52.71 50.62
C ALA A 477 17.59 -52.81 52.08
N THR A 478 18.78 -52.29 52.37
CA THR A 478 19.40 -52.30 53.71
C THR A 478 19.23 -50.98 54.46
N SER A 479 18.51 -50.01 53.91
CA SER A 479 18.27 -48.74 54.61
C SER A 479 17.40 -48.97 55.85
N ASN A 480 17.89 -48.44 56.98
CA ASN A 480 17.26 -48.50 58.31
C ASN A 480 15.86 -47.89 58.34
N VAL A 481 15.12 -48.17 59.41
CA VAL A 481 13.84 -47.53 59.72
C VAL A 481 13.98 -46.01 59.72
N GLY A 482 13.06 -45.34 59.05
CA GLY A 482 13.10 -43.89 58.86
C GLY A 482 12.39 -43.46 57.58
N THR A 483 12.51 -42.17 57.27
CA THR A 483 11.87 -41.54 56.13
C THR A 483 12.91 -41.13 55.10
N TYR A 484 12.67 -41.49 53.85
CA TYR A 484 13.56 -41.22 52.73
C TYR A 484 12.80 -40.48 51.63
N ALA A 485 13.30 -39.31 51.22
CA ALA A 485 12.66 -38.53 50.18
C ALA A 485 12.60 -39.31 48.85
N ILE A 486 11.45 -39.20 48.19
CA ILE A 486 11.25 -39.51 46.79
C ILE A 486 11.44 -38.20 46.02
N THR A 487 12.47 -38.16 45.20
CA THR A 487 12.89 -37.02 44.38
C THR A 487 12.55 -37.27 42.92
N GLN A 488 12.55 -36.19 42.11
CA GLN A 488 12.25 -36.27 40.68
C GLN A 488 13.16 -37.23 39.93
N GLY A 489 14.41 -37.42 40.38
CA GLY A 489 15.38 -38.28 39.72
C GLY A 489 15.65 -37.82 38.29
N THR A 490 15.42 -38.72 37.34
CA THR A 490 15.60 -38.47 35.90
C THR A 490 14.28 -38.19 35.18
N LEU A 491 13.16 -38.14 35.92
CA LEU A 491 11.85 -37.92 35.35
C LEU A 491 11.78 -36.54 34.67
N ALA A 492 11.48 -36.53 33.37
CA ALA A 492 11.46 -35.32 32.57
C ALA A 492 10.29 -35.33 31.58
N ALA A 493 9.76 -34.13 31.31
CA ALA A 493 8.85 -33.88 30.20
C ALA A 493 9.62 -33.33 28.99
N SER A 494 9.00 -33.35 27.81
CA SER A 494 9.56 -32.64 26.65
C SER A 494 9.52 -31.12 26.85
N ALA A 495 10.22 -30.36 26.01
CA ALA A 495 10.22 -28.89 26.04
C ALA A 495 8.82 -28.26 25.83
N ASN A 496 7.83 -29.07 25.45
CA ASN A 496 6.45 -28.61 25.30
C ASN A 496 5.71 -28.45 26.64
N TYR A 497 6.30 -28.92 27.73
CA TYR A 497 5.71 -28.89 29.06
C TYR A 497 6.61 -28.15 30.03
N ASP A 498 5.99 -27.31 30.86
CA ASP A 498 6.64 -26.71 32.02
C ASP A 498 6.30 -27.58 33.23
N LEU A 499 7.24 -28.43 33.62
CA LEU A 499 7.05 -29.44 34.66
C LEU A 499 7.45 -28.87 36.02
N SER A 500 6.48 -28.83 36.94
CA SER A 500 6.72 -28.59 38.36
C SER A 500 6.61 -29.89 39.14
N TYR A 501 7.60 -30.19 39.99
CA TYR A 501 7.68 -31.44 40.74
C TYR A 501 7.46 -31.23 42.24
N THR A 502 6.60 -32.06 42.83
CA THR A 502 6.35 -32.14 44.27
C THR A 502 6.76 -33.54 44.75
N GLY A 503 7.77 -33.59 45.63
CA GLY A 503 8.26 -34.83 46.24
C GLY A 503 7.29 -35.42 47.28
N ALA A 504 7.56 -36.67 47.65
CA ALA A 504 6.89 -37.39 48.73
C ALA A 504 7.90 -38.26 49.47
N ASP A 505 7.45 -39.04 50.44
CA ASP A 505 8.33 -39.82 51.30
C ASP A 505 8.12 -41.33 51.11
N LEU A 506 9.23 -42.08 51.07
CA LEU A 506 9.27 -43.52 51.29
C LEU A 506 9.58 -43.78 52.78
N THR A 507 8.58 -44.26 53.52
CA THR A 507 8.72 -44.61 54.94
C THR A 507 9.12 -46.06 55.09
N VAL A 508 10.29 -46.33 55.69
CA VAL A 508 10.72 -47.67 56.09
C VAL A 508 10.25 -47.93 57.51
N THR A 509 9.32 -48.88 57.68
CA THR A 509 8.79 -49.28 58.99
C THR A 509 9.55 -50.45 59.56
N ALA A 510 9.58 -50.53 60.89
CA ALA A 510 10.29 -51.59 61.60
C ALA A 510 9.70 -52.97 61.29
N ARG A 511 10.58 -53.97 61.22
CA ARG A 511 10.19 -55.35 60.92
C ARG A 511 9.66 -56.05 62.17
N PRO A 512 8.44 -56.63 62.12
CA PRO A 512 7.94 -57.42 63.24
C PRO A 512 8.71 -58.74 63.35
N ILE A 513 9.23 -59.02 64.54
CA ILE A 513 9.85 -60.31 64.91
C ILE A 513 9.30 -60.78 66.24
N THR A 514 9.38 -62.08 66.48
CA THR A 514 9.11 -62.63 67.81
C THR A 514 10.42 -62.98 68.48
N VAL A 515 10.52 -62.75 69.79
CA VAL A 515 11.66 -63.19 70.60
C VAL A 515 11.11 -64.00 71.76
N THR A 516 11.51 -65.25 71.85
CA THR A 516 11.13 -66.15 72.94
C THR A 516 12.36 -66.40 73.79
N ALA A 517 12.33 -66.02 75.07
CA ALA A 517 13.38 -66.40 76.00
C ALA A 517 13.32 -67.92 76.25
N ASP A 518 14.48 -68.58 76.27
CA ASP A 518 14.54 -70.00 76.60
C ASP A 518 14.23 -70.20 78.10
N ASP A 519 13.58 -71.31 78.42
CA ASP A 519 13.44 -71.75 79.82
C ASP A 519 14.80 -72.24 80.33
N ILE A 520 15.21 -71.75 81.50
CA ILE A 520 16.53 -72.01 82.07
C ILE A 520 16.40 -72.32 83.55
N SER A 521 17.22 -73.23 84.07
CA SER A 521 17.28 -73.53 85.49
C SER A 521 18.69 -73.38 86.07
N LYS A 522 18.73 -73.16 87.39
CA LYS A 522 19.96 -73.24 88.21
C LYS A 522 19.67 -73.97 89.52
N LEU A 523 20.72 -74.48 90.17
CA LEU A 523 20.63 -74.97 91.55
C LEU A 523 20.71 -73.81 92.55
N PHE A 524 20.00 -73.93 93.68
CA PHE A 524 20.02 -72.95 94.76
C PHE A 524 21.45 -72.73 95.29
N GLY A 525 21.93 -71.48 95.26
CA GLY A 525 23.28 -71.09 95.67
C GLY A 525 24.27 -70.85 94.52
N GLU A 526 23.92 -71.27 93.29
CA GLU A 526 24.74 -71.01 92.10
C GLU A 526 24.47 -69.64 91.48
N ALA A 527 25.46 -69.14 90.73
CA ALA A 527 25.32 -67.93 89.93
C ALA A 527 24.27 -68.13 88.82
N ASP A 528 23.61 -67.03 88.41
CA ASP A 528 22.66 -67.10 87.29
C ASP A 528 23.38 -67.48 85.99
N PRO A 529 22.88 -68.50 85.27
CA PRO A 529 23.36 -68.79 83.92
C PRO A 529 23.01 -67.64 82.96
N LEU A 530 23.73 -67.58 81.84
CA LEU A 530 23.43 -66.62 80.77
C LEU A 530 22.02 -66.86 80.24
N LEU A 531 21.18 -65.83 80.27
CA LEU A 531 19.84 -65.89 79.69
C LEU A 531 19.93 -65.92 78.17
N THR A 532 19.36 -66.94 77.54
CA THR A 532 19.33 -67.12 76.09
C THR A 532 17.94 -66.90 75.52
N PHE A 533 17.86 -66.62 74.22
CA PHE A 533 16.60 -66.47 73.50
C PHE A 533 16.71 -67.03 72.09
N ARG A 534 15.54 -67.26 71.49
CA ARG A 534 15.38 -67.59 70.08
C ARG A 534 14.58 -66.51 69.39
N VAL A 535 15.03 -66.12 68.21
CA VAL A 535 14.26 -65.22 67.33
C VAL A 535 13.37 -66.06 66.42
N GLY A 536 12.09 -65.72 66.35
CA GLY A 536 11.10 -66.32 65.48
C GLY A 536 10.38 -65.29 64.60
N GLY A 537 9.22 -65.68 64.05
CA GLY A 537 8.46 -64.84 63.12
C GLY A 537 9.19 -64.66 61.78
N ALA A 538 9.30 -63.42 61.31
CA ALA A 538 9.98 -63.11 60.04
C ALA A 538 11.52 -63.15 60.13
N GLY A 539 12.08 -63.31 61.33
CA GLY A 539 13.52 -63.39 61.58
C GLY A 539 14.29 -62.07 61.41
N LEU A 540 15.54 -62.07 61.89
CA LEU A 540 16.50 -61.01 61.59
C LEU A 540 16.97 -61.13 60.13
N VAL A 541 17.40 -60.01 59.56
CA VAL A 541 17.90 -59.92 58.19
C VAL A 541 19.12 -59.02 58.13
N ASN A 542 19.76 -58.95 56.97
CA ASN A 542 20.95 -58.13 56.74
C ASN A 542 22.14 -58.45 57.68
N GLY A 543 22.12 -59.60 58.37
CA GLY A 543 23.12 -59.97 59.36
C GLY A 543 22.95 -59.29 60.71
N ASP A 544 21.79 -58.69 60.98
CA ASP A 544 21.52 -57.94 62.19
C ASP A 544 21.52 -58.84 63.44
N LEU A 545 21.87 -58.24 64.58
CA LEU A 545 21.89 -58.87 65.90
C LEU A 545 21.11 -57.99 66.87
N LEU A 546 20.28 -58.61 67.72
CA LEU A 546 19.65 -57.88 68.81
C LEU A 546 20.70 -57.51 69.86
N SER A 547 20.65 -56.28 70.34
CA SER A 547 21.56 -55.73 71.35
C SER A 547 20.84 -55.50 72.68
N GLY A 548 21.56 -55.54 73.80
CA GLY A 548 20.97 -55.45 75.15
C GLY A 548 20.88 -56.81 75.84
N LEU A 549 20.18 -56.87 76.97
CA LEU A 549 20.11 -58.06 77.83
C LEU A 549 18.67 -58.37 78.23
N LEU A 550 18.35 -59.67 78.27
CA LEU A 550 17.20 -60.18 79.00
C LEU A 550 17.39 -59.95 80.50
N VAL A 551 16.28 -59.89 81.23
CA VAL A 551 16.27 -59.80 82.70
C VAL A 551 15.29 -60.82 83.25
N ARG A 552 15.56 -61.39 84.41
CA ARG A 552 14.55 -62.20 85.13
C ARG A 552 13.94 -61.42 86.30
N ASP A 553 12.78 -61.87 86.76
CA ASP A 553 12.19 -61.38 88.00
C ASP A 553 13.16 -61.62 89.19
N THR A 554 13.21 -60.66 90.13
CA THR A 554 14.12 -60.70 91.27
C THR A 554 13.71 -61.72 92.32
N GLY A 555 14.67 -62.45 92.90
CA GLY A 555 14.47 -63.40 94.01
C GLY A 555 15.40 -64.61 93.90
N GLU A 556 15.69 -65.25 95.04
CA GLU A 556 16.65 -66.37 95.12
C GLU A 556 16.09 -67.63 95.79
N ALA A 557 14.82 -67.60 96.23
CA ALA A 557 14.21 -68.79 96.83
C ALA A 557 13.96 -69.86 95.76
N VAL A 558 13.94 -71.13 96.18
CA VAL A 558 13.53 -72.24 95.30
C VAL A 558 12.13 -71.94 94.74
N GLY A 559 11.99 -71.91 93.42
CA GLY A 559 10.77 -71.43 92.77
C GLY A 559 10.93 -71.04 91.31
N VAL A 560 9.85 -70.54 90.72
CA VAL A 560 9.75 -70.15 89.32
C VAL A 560 9.68 -68.62 89.20
N TYR A 561 10.51 -68.07 88.34
CA TYR A 561 10.63 -66.64 88.04
C TYR A 561 10.44 -66.40 86.54
N THR A 562 9.93 -65.22 86.14
CA THR A 562 9.71 -64.91 84.72
C THR A 562 10.96 -64.28 84.11
N ILE A 563 11.36 -64.70 82.90
CA ILE A 563 12.35 -64.01 82.08
C ILE A 563 11.62 -62.97 81.20
N ARG A 564 12.00 -61.70 81.32
CA ARG A 564 11.46 -60.54 80.59
C ARG A 564 12.50 -59.98 79.59
N GLN A 565 12.02 -59.25 78.59
CA GLN A 565 12.83 -58.71 77.50
C GLN A 565 14.03 -57.85 77.96
N GLY A 566 13.86 -57.12 79.07
CA GLY A 566 14.89 -56.20 79.57
C GLY A 566 15.19 -55.08 78.57
N THR A 567 16.46 -54.92 78.19
CA THR A 567 16.93 -53.91 77.21
C THR A 567 17.15 -54.49 75.82
N LEU A 568 16.84 -55.78 75.61
CA LEU A 568 17.06 -56.45 74.34
C LEU A 568 16.22 -55.81 73.22
N GLY A 569 16.87 -55.27 72.20
CA GLY A 569 16.21 -54.54 71.12
C GLY A 569 17.13 -54.19 69.94
N ASP A 570 16.49 -53.73 68.88
CA ASP A 570 17.11 -53.09 67.72
C ASP A 570 16.11 -52.10 67.12
N PRO A 571 16.50 -50.86 66.77
CA PRO A 571 15.59 -49.82 66.27
C PRO A 571 14.92 -50.17 64.94
N ASN A 572 15.43 -51.15 64.19
CA ASN A 572 14.85 -51.62 62.94
C ASN A 572 13.76 -52.69 63.12
N TYR A 573 13.54 -53.15 64.35
CA TYR A 573 12.65 -54.26 64.65
C TYR A 573 11.60 -53.88 65.70
N ILE A 574 10.37 -54.33 65.49
CA ILE A 574 9.34 -54.35 66.52
C ILE A 574 9.33 -55.76 67.10
N ILE A 575 9.66 -55.87 68.39
CA ILE A 575 9.78 -57.15 69.08
C ILE A 575 8.48 -57.45 69.81
N GLU A 576 7.83 -58.54 69.41
CA GLU A 576 6.84 -59.22 70.24
C GLU A 576 7.57 -60.25 71.11
N PHE A 577 7.69 -59.95 72.41
CA PHE A 577 8.47 -60.75 73.34
C PHE A 577 7.60 -61.77 74.09
N PHE A 578 8.00 -63.04 74.04
CA PHE A 578 7.40 -64.14 74.77
C PHE A 578 8.30 -64.50 75.97
N PRO A 579 7.82 -64.32 77.21
CA PRO A 579 8.58 -64.64 78.41
C PRO A 579 8.96 -66.12 78.51
N GLY A 580 10.15 -66.39 79.02
CA GLY A 580 10.61 -67.72 79.43
C GLY A 580 10.48 -67.91 80.93
N ILE A 581 10.72 -69.12 81.39
CA ILE A 581 10.69 -69.52 82.79
C ILE A 581 12.11 -69.70 83.30
N PHE A 582 12.44 -69.02 84.39
CA PHE A 582 13.68 -69.21 85.14
C PHE A 582 13.39 -69.96 86.44
N THR A 583 13.89 -71.20 86.56
CA THR A 583 13.62 -72.06 87.73
C THR A 583 14.86 -72.17 88.63
N ILE A 584 14.68 -71.95 89.93
CA ILE A 584 15.70 -72.25 90.95
C ILE A 584 15.34 -73.57 91.62
N ASP A 585 16.11 -74.62 91.35
CA ASP A 585 15.90 -75.97 91.87
C ASP A 585 16.61 -76.18 93.23
N PRO A 586 16.04 -76.99 94.15
CA PRO A 586 16.67 -77.28 95.43
C PRO A 586 17.93 -78.15 95.27
N VAL A 587 18.95 -77.91 96.10
CA VAL A 587 20.15 -78.75 96.16
C VAL A 587 19.77 -80.12 96.76
N ALA A 588 19.92 -81.20 95.99
CA ALA A 588 19.68 -82.55 96.47
C ALA A 588 20.70 -82.93 97.55
N THR A 589 20.27 -83.07 98.81
CA THR A 589 21.07 -83.63 99.90
C THR A 589 21.09 -85.15 99.80
N SER A 590 22.18 -85.71 99.29
CA SER A 590 22.46 -87.15 99.34
C SER A 590 22.71 -87.58 100.80
N SER A 591 21.72 -88.24 101.40
CA SER A 591 21.82 -88.97 102.66
C SER A 591 21.01 -90.27 102.59
N THR A 592 21.69 -91.30 102.10
CA THR A 592 21.63 -92.73 102.46
C THR A 592 20.28 -93.39 102.79
N THR A 593 19.77 -94.16 101.83
CA THR A 593 19.23 -95.52 102.03
C THR A 593 19.59 -96.40 100.81
N PRO A 594 19.86 -97.71 100.98
CA PRO A 594 20.63 -98.54 100.05
C PRO A 594 19.83 -99.00 98.81
N PRO A 595 20.50 -99.36 97.70
CA PRO A 595 19.85 -99.91 96.51
C PRO A 595 19.49 -101.39 96.68
N GLU A 596 18.24 -101.74 96.38
CA GLU A 596 17.87 -103.11 95.99
C GLU A 596 18.54 -103.45 94.66
N LEU A 597 19.46 -104.42 94.67
CA LEU A 597 19.97 -105.10 93.48
C LEU A 597 19.29 -106.46 93.40
N SER A 598 18.59 -106.68 92.28
CA SER A 598 17.71 -107.82 92.03
C SER A 598 18.42 -109.17 92.12
N THR A 599 17.74 -110.10 92.77
CA THR A 599 18.04 -111.52 93.02
C THR A 599 18.21 -112.42 91.78
N SER A 600 18.33 -111.87 90.57
CA SER A 600 18.43 -112.64 89.32
C SER A 600 19.86 -112.98 88.86
N VAL A 601 20.90 -112.60 89.62
CA VAL A 601 22.31 -112.89 89.27
C VAL A 601 22.96 -113.92 90.22
N LEU A 602 22.34 -114.21 91.37
CA LEU A 602 22.87 -115.17 92.36
C LEU A 602 22.24 -116.57 92.27
N GLU A 603 21.05 -116.73 91.67
CA GLU A 603 20.40 -118.04 91.49
C GLU A 603 21.05 -118.89 90.35
N ASN A 604 21.68 -118.27 89.35
CA ASN A 604 22.32 -118.99 88.23
C ASN A 604 23.73 -119.54 88.55
N ALA A 605 24.41 -118.99 89.56
CA ALA A 605 25.71 -119.50 90.02
C ALA A 605 25.57 -120.65 91.03
N LEU A 606 24.49 -120.66 91.82
CA LEU A 606 24.21 -121.69 92.83
C LEU A 606 23.68 -122.99 92.19
N GLN A 607 22.89 -122.88 91.11
CA GLN A 607 22.35 -124.03 90.37
C GLN A 607 23.40 -124.80 89.55
N THR A 608 24.54 -124.17 89.27
CA THR A 608 25.69 -124.78 88.57
C THR A 608 26.68 -125.45 89.54
N PHE A 609 26.66 -125.09 90.83
CA PHE A 609 27.50 -125.68 91.88
C PHE A 609 26.84 -126.92 92.54
N GLU A 610 25.50 -126.93 92.69
CA GLU A 610 24.76 -128.08 93.24
C GLU A 610 24.63 -129.28 92.28
N ALA A 611 24.87 -129.08 90.98
CA ALA A 611 24.88 -130.17 89.98
C ALA A 611 26.24 -130.88 89.84
N LEU A 612 27.34 -130.29 90.33
CA LEU A 612 28.69 -130.88 90.22
C LEU A 612 29.24 -131.40 91.56
N LEU A 613 28.71 -130.95 92.70
CA LEU A 613 28.89 -131.60 94.01
C LEU A 613 27.71 -132.53 94.31
N GLY A 614 27.63 -133.57 93.49
CA GLY A 614 26.73 -134.68 93.72
C GLY A 614 26.75 -135.16 95.17
N SER A 615 25.57 -135.64 95.55
CA SER A 615 25.44 -136.89 96.28
C SER A 615 26.70 -137.77 96.18
N GLY A 616 27.47 -137.78 97.26
CA GLY A 616 27.98 -139.04 97.80
C GLY A 616 29.47 -139.27 97.66
N ALA A 617 30.05 -139.48 98.84
CA ALA A 617 31.19 -140.34 99.11
C ALA A 617 32.57 -139.75 98.84
N ALA A 618 33.13 -139.16 99.90
CA ALA A 618 34.52 -139.41 100.26
C ALA A 618 34.74 -140.93 100.44
N ASP A 619 34.92 -141.62 99.31
CA ASP A 619 35.87 -142.70 99.08
C ASP A 619 35.89 -142.92 97.56
N ARG A 620 36.83 -142.28 96.85
CA ARG A 620 37.53 -142.76 95.64
C ARG A 620 38.53 -141.72 95.13
N ASP A 621 39.79 -142.13 95.24
CA ASP A 621 41.01 -141.86 94.48
C ASP A 621 41.11 -140.67 93.49
N LEU A 622 42.28 -140.02 93.57
CA LEU A 622 42.60 -138.64 93.21
C LEU A 622 43.45 -138.49 91.92
N ASP A 623 43.47 -139.48 91.02
CA ASP A 623 44.52 -139.58 89.99
C ASP A 623 44.04 -139.79 88.52
N SER A 624 42.93 -139.15 88.11
CA SER A 624 42.54 -139.10 86.68
C SER A 624 42.86 -137.74 86.03
N PRO A 625 43.51 -137.67 84.84
CA PRO A 625 43.94 -136.41 84.23
C PRO A 625 42.80 -135.47 83.80
N LEU A 626 41.53 -135.94 83.80
CA LEU A 626 40.38 -135.16 83.35
C LEU A 626 39.75 -134.28 84.44
N MET A 627 39.96 -134.55 85.74
CA MET A 627 39.32 -133.78 86.83
C MET A 627 40.12 -132.54 87.28
N THR A 628 41.42 -132.49 86.98
CA THR A 628 42.33 -131.40 87.41
C THR A 628 42.28 -130.14 86.54
N GLY A 629 41.64 -130.18 85.35
CA GLY A 629 41.53 -129.04 84.43
C GLY A 629 40.33 -128.14 84.70
N GLU A 630 39.16 -128.71 84.99
CA GLU A 630 37.92 -127.95 85.18
C GLU A 630 37.81 -127.37 86.60
N LEU A 631 38.38 -128.03 87.61
CA LEU A 631 38.39 -127.55 88.99
C LEU A 631 39.32 -126.34 89.21
N ASN A 632 40.48 -126.30 88.53
CA ASN A 632 41.43 -125.18 88.63
C ASN A 632 40.94 -123.91 87.92
N SER A 633 40.10 -124.02 86.89
CA SER A 633 39.51 -122.87 86.20
C SER A 633 38.38 -122.20 87.02
N ALA A 634 37.58 -123.01 87.73
CA ALA A 634 36.53 -122.53 88.63
C ALA A 634 37.09 -121.87 89.91
N ILE A 635 38.16 -122.43 90.49
CA ILE A 635 38.83 -121.85 91.66
C ILE A 635 39.47 -120.50 91.33
N THR A 636 40.11 -120.35 90.17
CA THR A 636 40.73 -119.08 89.76
C THR A 636 39.69 -117.97 89.55
N THR A 637 38.51 -118.31 89.03
CA THR A 637 37.41 -117.36 88.81
C THR A 637 36.72 -116.95 90.12
N CYS A 638 36.65 -117.86 91.09
CA CYS A 638 36.11 -117.57 92.43
C CYS A 638 37.09 -116.73 93.28
N GLN A 639 38.40 -116.95 93.14
CA GLN A 639 39.43 -116.19 93.87
C GLN A 639 39.48 -114.71 93.44
N ILE A 640 39.32 -114.41 92.14
CA ILE A 640 39.28 -113.02 91.63
C ILE A 640 38.04 -112.27 92.15
N ALA A 641 36.90 -112.95 92.29
CA ALA A 641 35.67 -112.35 92.83
C ALA A 641 35.75 -112.14 94.36
N LEU A 642 36.43 -113.03 95.09
CA LEU A 642 36.65 -112.91 96.54
C LEU A 642 37.69 -111.83 96.89
N ASP A 643 38.80 -111.71 96.14
CA ASP A 643 39.81 -110.66 96.38
C ASP A 643 39.27 -109.26 96.04
N GLY A 644 38.39 -109.14 95.03
CA GLY A 644 37.66 -107.91 94.74
C GLY A 644 36.73 -107.47 95.88
N CYS A 645 36.10 -108.43 96.57
CA CYS A 645 35.21 -108.19 97.70
C CYS A 645 35.99 -107.82 98.98
N ALA A 646 37.20 -108.35 99.17
CA ALA A 646 38.09 -108.02 100.28
C ALA A 646 38.73 -106.61 100.14
N SER A 647 39.09 -106.19 98.92
CA SER A 647 39.68 -104.85 98.68
C SER A 647 38.70 -103.68 98.91
N GLN A 648 37.38 -103.91 98.78
CA GLN A 648 36.39 -102.86 99.03
C GLN A 648 35.95 -102.76 100.50
N LEU A 649 36.17 -103.81 101.31
CA LEU A 649 35.94 -103.76 102.75
C LEU A 649 37.06 -103.02 103.52
N GLU A 650 38.28 -102.91 102.98
CA GLU A 650 39.38 -102.09 103.54
C GLU A 650 39.35 -100.61 103.11
N SER A 651 38.52 -100.23 102.12
CA SER A 651 38.38 -98.83 101.69
C SER A 651 37.25 -98.04 102.39
N LYS A 652 36.69 -98.59 103.47
CA LYS A 652 35.79 -97.90 104.40
C LYS A 652 36.48 -97.68 105.76
N GLU A 653 37.20 -96.58 105.89
CA GLU A 653 37.25 -95.75 107.11
C GLU A 653 36.98 -94.29 106.75
#